data_AF-A0A2P6VAU9-F1
#
_entry.id   AF-A0A2P6VAU9-F1
#
_cell.length_a   1.000
_cell.length_b   1.000
_cell.length_c   1.000
_cell.angle_alpha   90.00
_cell.angle_beta   90.00
_cell.angle_gamma   90.00
#
_symmetry.space_group_name_H-M   'P 1'
#
loop_
_entity.id
_entity.type
_entity.pdbx_description
1 polymer ?
#
loop_
_entity_poly.entity_id
_entity_poly.type
_entity_poly.pdbx_seq_one_letter_code
_entity_poly.pdbx_strand_id
1 'polypeptide(L)'
;MSLAAVRRLALTPQFVRPAVAGSRGFAKVGTDQKLEADPRTTKPQQVAHETDEATKDSIRHAAEGKPGEAMKDVGNMAKAAAKRGGAASDRQPSVPLLVKALLVAGLLALAWAGVRRAQHRASGAFGSTHTGDSAPARHVTGQQQRQPDAEAHAGGATAGLFSDGAMVARAERAMRLTPSYRGLGRAETFPFFGNANRLLLASHGRLMYYRYDTDELRVLHEGQGVYYGVFPGEERGLLGEPTTLWVVSRPHNWRPESTQEWLLHLDAETGEELGRVQISSRFTHDAVRQRDRVYVANTGEGKVLELAFPSMQLLRELPLFTLKEHVNTLAPTPDGRLWAMLHNLGSSELVEVDLASGRELRRLPGVGQKAHGLVFWQANAIIALDSDGGALVKVDTGSGKVEQLWELGEANKYLKGLCVVDDIAFFGIAVAGERASRADSALSCELAAYDLRQGLLLWRRKLPTQGLLNVVAAPHLTVESTAYAVSTRPLVSYRDKPAYDQALQAVQKWMQQQEREAQGAQGAAAVAAQAAQAAAARAAEAELVAALAKQGDGVLQQQAKQEQAVLVDALAEVDQGQQAQQGKAQQAQRQERQEKVAFVEALAAMQTQEQLQQQQAGSGEAQQHAQQAQQGDAVEQLGMADGQGVVRAGGGEGQVVRALSELDPLPADDPLSQYPPVLDSVRWSSGLPRLSLSAKGSRGSGLAAGAQLRLFHYDVEPLRRQVAALSEQDWTEEVQRASNAWIGGREGNQNAFKPGARAIMLIFSDRDGRHVYRFPWHDRFKPLLEPLLLKILGAADVSNIMRLQLALMPAHGEIKRHIDAGDYAAGGHRIHAVVQSHPGVTFKVCDTARHAGAGAGQAGAPLCVPLAVEQGLVFELNNRLAHSVVNDAGRPRIHLVMDVAETPRQQRALRVGEVCTYGNNARIECAPEAADGVAAR
;
A
#
# COMPACT_ATOMS: atom_id res chain seq x y z
N MET A 1 -61.75 -8.02 16.27
CA MET A 1 -62.88 -8.63 15.53
C MET A 1 -62.60 -8.55 14.03
N SER A 2 -63.38 -9.24 13.20
CA SER A 2 -63.11 -9.46 11.77
C SER A 2 -64.04 -8.66 10.84
N LEU A 3 -63.91 -8.91 9.52
CA LEU A 3 -64.80 -8.62 8.39
C LEU A 3 -64.50 -7.38 7.53
N ALA A 4 -65.00 -7.44 6.29
CA ALA A 4 -64.56 -6.67 5.12
C ALA A 4 -65.73 -6.38 4.15
N ALA A 5 -65.41 -5.99 2.90
CA ALA A 5 -66.32 -5.54 1.82
C ALA A 5 -66.74 -4.04 1.94
N VAL A 6 -67.22 -3.32 0.90
CA VAL A 6 -68.19 -3.68 -0.16
C VAL A 6 -68.00 -2.91 -1.51
N ARG A 7 -68.09 -3.65 -2.62
CA ARG A 7 -68.50 -3.33 -4.04
C ARG A 7 -68.04 -2.05 -4.81
N ARG A 8 -67.43 -2.34 -5.97
CA ARG A 8 -67.86 -2.03 -7.38
C ARG A 8 -68.75 -0.80 -7.68
N LEU A 9 -68.36 -0.10 -8.76
CA LEU A 9 -69.25 0.26 -9.88
C LEU A 9 -68.47 0.16 -11.22
N ALA A 10 -69.13 0.30 -12.38
CA ALA A 10 -68.55 0.06 -13.71
C ALA A 10 -69.16 0.97 -14.79
N LEU A 11 -68.47 1.17 -15.93
CA LEU A 11 -69.04 1.61 -17.22
C LEU A 11 -68.04 1.44 -18.39
N THR A 12 -68.58 1.31 -19.61
CA THR A 12 -67.95 1.22 -20.95
C THR A 12 -69.00 1.71 -21.99
N PRO A 13 -68.81 1.73 -23.35
CA PRO A 13 -67.63 1.55 -24.21
C PRO A 13 -67.47 2.68 -25.29
N GLN A 14 -66.48 2.57 -26.21
CA GLN A 14 -66.54 2.81 -27.68
C GLN A 14 -65.11 2.61 -28.27
N PHE A 15 -64.82 1.67 -29.20
CA PHE A 15 -65.17 1.50 -30.63
C PHE A 15 -64.31 2.30 -31.64
N VAL A 16 -63.47 1.59 -32.41
CA VAL A 16 -63.24 1.65 -33.89
C VAL A 16 -62.33 0.45 -34.31
N ARG A 17 -62.37 0.03 -35.59
CA ARG A 17 -61.67 -1.11 -36.27
C ARG A 17 -61.27 -0.66 -37.71
N PRO A 18 -60.62 -1.45 -38.62
CA PRO A 18 -60.17 -2.87 -38.62
C PRO A 18 -58.62 -2.96 -38.47
N ALA A 19 -57.79 -3.90 -38.97
CA ALA A 19 -57.87 -5.17 -39.76
C ALA A 19 -56.76 -6.13 -39.23
N VAL A 20 -56.68 -7.46 -39.43
CA VAL A 20 -57.21 -8.50 -40.35
C VAL A 20 -56.30 -8.89 -41.54
N ALA A 21 -55.29 -9.72 -41.24
CA ALA A 21 -54.84 -10.89 -42.03
C ALA A 21 -53.87 -11.76 -41.17
N GLY A 22 -53.90 -13.11 -41.17
CA GLY A 22 -54.90 -13.96 -41.81
C GLY A 22 -54.64 -15.48 -41.93
N SER A 23 -54.01 -16.21 -40.98
CA SER A 23 -53.86 -17.68 -41.12
C SER A 23 -53.88 -18.53 -39.84
N ARG A 24 -54.61 -19.65 -39.95
CA ARG A 24 -54.74 -20.85 -39.07
C ARG A 24 -53.36 -21.43 -38.67
N GLY A 25 -53.19 -22.17 -37.56
CA GLY A 25 -54.10 -22.62 -36.49
C GLY A 25 -53.60 -23.90 -35.77
N PHE A 26 -54.41 -24.44 -34.85
CA PHE A 26 -54.29 -25.75 -34.15
C PHE A 26 -53.29 -25.95 -32.96
N ALA A 27 -53.72 -26.92 -32.13
CA ALA A 27 -52.99 -27.74 -31.15
C ALA A 27 -52.50 -27.13 -29.81
N LYS A 28 -53.00 -27.71 -28.71
CA LYS A 28 -52.30 -27.75 -27.41
C LYS A 28 -51.16 -28.76 -27.49
N VAL A 29 -49.98 -28.38 -27.00
CA VAL A 29 -48.88 -29.25 -26.59
C VAL A 29 -48.37 -28.64 -25.26
N GLY A 30 -48.07 -29.38 -24.20
CA GLY A 30 -47.80 -30.81 -24.08
C GLY A 30 -46.39 -30.97 -23.54
N THR A 31 -46.23 -30.73 -22.24
CA THR A 31 -44.92 -30.64 -21.57
C THR A 31 -44.30 -32.02 -21.38
N ASP A 32 -43.63 -32.52 -22.41
CA ASP A 32 -42.54 -33.50 -22.31
C ASP A 32 -41.77 -33.59 -23.63
N GLN A 33 -40.53 -33.08 -23.65
CA GLN A 33 -39.56 -33.40 -24.70
C GLN A 33 -38.17 -33.59 -24.10
N LYS A 34 -37.62 -34.80 -24.26
CA LYS A 34 -36.21 -35.09 -24.06
C LYS A 34 -35.40 -34.45 -25.18
N LEU A 35 -34.26 -33.85 -24.84
CA LEU A 35 -33.21 -33.55 -25.81
C LEU A 35 -32.52 -34.86 -26.21
N GLU A 36 -32.65 -35.25 -27.48
CA GLU A 36 -31.81 -36.30 -28.08
C GLU A 36 -30.44 -35.71 -28.46
N ALA A 37 -29.36 -36.45 -28.19
CA ALA A 37 -27.99 -36.01 -28.44
C ALA A 37 -27.42 -36.66 -29.72
N ASP A 38 -26.54 -35.94 -30.45
CA ASP A 38 -25.94 -36.44 -31.70
C ASP A 38 -25.10 -37.72 -31.44
N PRO A 39 -25.43 -38.86 -32.08
CA PRO A 39 -24.75 -40.14 -31.84
C PRO A 39 -23.32 -40.23 -32.40
N ARG A 40 -22.75 -39.14 -32.95
CA ARG A 40 -21.41 -39.14 -33.57
C ARG A 40 -20.26 -38.68 -32.66
N THR A 41 -20.51 -38.14 -31.47
CA THR A 41 -19.44 -37.64 -30.57
C THR A 41 -19.13 -38.53 -29.36
N THR A 42 -20.06 -39.39 -28.95
CA THR A 42 -19.99 -40.07 -27.64
C THR A 42 -19.09 -41.31 -27.58
N LYS A 43 -18.94 -42.06 -28.68
CA LYS A 43 -18.30 -43.38 -28.68
C LYS A 43 -16.86 -43.42 -28.12
N PRO A 44 -15.94 -42.48 -28.43
CA PRO A 44 -14.59 -42.50 -27.87
C PRO A 44 -14.57 -42.26 -26.35
N GLN A 45 -15.43 -41.37 -25.85
CA GLN A 45 -15.53 -41.05 -24.42
C GLN A 45 -16.17 -42.20 -23.63
N GLN A 46 -17.21 -42.83 -24.18
CA GLN A 46 -17.81 -44.03 -23.59
C GLN A 46 -16.79 -45.18 -23.50
N VAL A 47 -15.98 -45.41 -24.55
CA VAL A 47 -14.90 -46.41 -24.55
C VAL A 47 -13.82 -46.12 -23.50
N ALA A 48 -13.47 -44.85 -23.27
CA ALA A 48 -12.54 -44.47 -22.22
C ALA A 48 -13.13 -44.78 -20.82
N HIS A 49 -14.39 -44.42 -20.59
CA HIS A 49 -15.09 -44.69 -19.32
C HIS A 49 -15.25 -46.19 -19.04
N GLU A 50 -15.66 -46.99 -20.04
CA GLU A 50 -15.71 -48.46 -19.95
C GLU A 50 -14.37 -49.09 -19.52
N THR A 51 -13.25 -48.51 -19.99
CA THR A 51 -11.90 -49.01 -19.68
C THR A 51 -11.44 -48.57 -18.29
N ASP A 52 -11.81 -47.38 -17.87
CA ASP A 52 -11.51 -46.81 -16.54
C ASP A 52 -12.24 -47.58 -15.42
N GLU A 53 -13.55 -47.82 -15.55
CA GLU A 53 -14.32 -48.59 -14.55
C GLU A 53 -13.82 -50.05 -14.44
N ALA A 54 -13.54 -50.73 -15.56
CA ALA A 54 -12.97 -52.07 -15.54
C ALA A 54 -11.59 -52.13 -14.86
N THR A 55 -10.81 -51.05 -14.95
CA THR A 55 -9.53 -50.92 -14.23
C THR A 55 -9.75 -50.75 -12.72
N LYS A 56 -10.72 -49.93 -12.31
CA LYS A 56 -11.08 -49.72 -10.90
C LYS A 56 -11.59 -51.00 -10.24
N ASP A 57 -12.47 -51.74 -10.91
CA ASP A 57 -13.00 -53.00 -10.41
C ASP A 57 -11.90 -54.07 -10.27
N SER A 58 -10.99 -54.18 -11.24
CA SER A 58 -9.82 -55.05 -11.13
C SER A 58 -8.93 -54.71 -9.92
N ILE A 59 -8.73 -53.42 -9.63
CA ILE A 59 -7.96 -52.96 -8.47
C ILE A 59 -8.71 -53.26 -7.17
N ARG A 60 -10.04 -53.07 -7.15
CA ARG A 60 -10.89 -53.37 -5.98
C ARG A 60 -10.85 -54.86 -5.65
N HIS A 61 -11.03 -55.74 -6.64
CA HIS A 61 -10.93 -57.20 -6.45
C HIS A 61 -9.52 -57.64 -6.00
N ALA A 62 -8.46 -56.98 -6.45
CA ALA A 62 -7.11 -57.24 -5.95
C ALA A 62 -6.94 -56.83 -4.47
N ALA A 63 -7.46 -55.66 -4.08
CA ALA A 63 -7.41 -55.16 -2.70
C ALA A 63 -8.28 -55.98 -1.73
N GLU A 64 -9.42 -56.49 -2.19
CA GLU A 64 -10.31 -57.40 -1.45
C GLU A 64 -9.77 -58.84 -1.32
N GLY A 65 -8.57 -59.13 -1.85
CA GLY A 65 -7.97 -60.47 -1.78
C GLY A 65 -8.61 -61.49 -2.73
N LYS A 66 -9.25 -61.03 -3.82
CA LYS A 66 -9.91 -61.85 -4.85
C LYS A 66 -9.12 -61.87 -6.18
N PRO A 67 -7.88 -62.41 -6.22
CA PRO A 67 -7.02 -62.31 -7.40
C PRO A 67 -7.60 -62.99 -8.64
N GLY A 68 -8.46 -64.01 -8.48
CA GLY A 68 -9.15 -64.67 -9.59
C GLY A 68 -10.16 -63.76 -10.32
N GLU A 69 -10.81 -62.84 -9.60
CA GLU A 69 -11.73 -61.86 -10.21
C GLU A 69 -10.93 -60.71 -10.84
N ALA A 70 -9.90 -60.19 -10.17
CA ALA A 70 -8.99 -59.22 -10.75
C ALA A 70 -8.34 -59.70 -12.08
N MET A 71 -7.90 -60.96 -12.16
CA MET A 71 -7.39 -61.53 -13.43
C MET A 71 -8.48 -61.69 -14.50
N LYS A 72 -9.72 -62.01 -14.11
CA LYS A 72 -10.87 -62.13 -15.02
C LYS A 72 -11.21 -60.77 -15.65
N ASP A 73 -11.14 -59.69 -14.88
CA ASP A 73 -11.40 -58.33 -15.35
C ASP A 73 -10.32 -57.85 -16.33
N VAL A 74 -9.03 -58.02 -15.98
CA VAL A 74 -7.90 -57.78 -16.91
C VAL A 74 -8.03 -58.64 -18.17
N GLY A 75 -8.46 -59.89 -18.05
CA GLY A 75 -8.74 -60.79 -19.18
C GLY A 75 -9.90 -60.31 -20.06
N ASN A 76 -10.91 -59.66 -19.49
CA ASN A 76 -12.01 -59.05 -20.23
C ASN A 76 -11.56 -57.77 -20.94
N MET A 77 -10.76 -56.92 -20.30
CA MET A 77 -10.13 -55.75 -20.92
C MET A 77 -9.27 -56.16 -22.12
N ALA A 78 -8.43 -57.21 -21.96
CA ALA A 78 -7.60 -57.74 -23.03
C ALA A 78 -8.42 -58.27 -24.23
N LYS A 79 -9.53 -58.99 -23.95
CA LYS A 79 -10.47 -59.44 -25.01
C LYS A 79 -11.17 -58.28 -25.70
N ALA A 80 -11.58 -57.25 -24.95
CA ALA A 80 -12.21 -56.05 -25.52
C ALA A 80 -11.24 -55.27 -26.42
N ALA A 81 -9.98 -55.12 -26.02
CA ALA A 81 -8.93 -54.52 -26.83
C ALA A 81 -8.63 -55.36 -28.09
N ALA A 82 -8.44 -56.68 -27.95
CA ALA A 82 -8.17 -57.58 -29.08
C ALA A 82 -9.31 -57.55 -30.12
N LYS A 83 -10.57 -57.54 -29.68
CA LYS A 83 -11.75 -57.44 -30.56
C LYS A 83 -11.86 -56.09 -31.29
N ARG A 84 -11.19 -55.04 -30.79
CA ARG A 84 -11.14 -53.69 -31.40
C ARG A 84 -9.93 -53.49 -32.33
N GLY A 85 -8.89 -54.33 -32.24
CA GLY A 85 -7.65 -54.23 -33.03
C GLY A 85 -7.73 -54.67 -34.50
N GLY A 86 -8.88 -55.16 -34.98
CA GLY A 86 -9.03 -55.71 -36.33
C GLY A 86 -9.24 -54.69 -37.46
N ALA A 87 -9.19 -53.37 -37.19
CA ALA A 87 -9.63 -52.35 -38.14
C ALA A 87 -8.88 -51.01 -38.08
N ALA A 88 -7.54 -51.04 -38.11
CA ALA A 88 -6.71 -49.93 -38.62
C ALA A 88 -5.23 -50.37 -38.77
N SER A 89 -4.63 -50.17 -39.95
CA SER A 89 -3.18 -49.91 -40.05
C SER A 89 -2.99 -48.46 -40.47
N ASP A 90 -2.13 -47.71 -39.77
CA ASP A 90 -0.80 -47.39 -40.31
C ASP A 90 0.06 -46.57 -39.34
N ARG A 91 1.38 -46.82 -39.43
CA ARG A 91 2.52 -45.99 -38.98
C ARG A 91 2.90 -45.93 -37.49
N GLN A 92 4.23 -46.04 -37.33
CA GLN A 92 5.11 -45.87 -36.17
C GLN A 92 5.12 -46.96 -35.07
N PRO A 93 6.33 -47.33 -34.56
CA PRO A 93 6.51 -48.50 -33.71
C PRO A 93 6.30 -48.19 -32.23
N SER A 94 5.10 -48.45 -31.71
CA SER A 94 4.90 -48.53 -30.26
C SER A 94 5.51 -49.81 -29.69
N VAL A 95 6.13 -49.74 -28.50
CA VAL A 95 6.70 -50.89 -27.79
C VAL A 95 5.66 -52.01 -27.66
N PRO A 96 5.97 -53.28 -28.03
CA PRO A 96 4.97 -54.34 -28.15
C PRO A 96 4.11 -54.51 -26.89
N LEU A 97 2.81 -54.75 -27.09
CA LEU A 97 1.84 -54.89 -25.99
C LEU A 97 2.25 -55.97 -24.97
N LEU A 98 2.91 -57.03 -25.45
CA LEU A 98 3.51 -58.10 -24.66
C LEU A 98 4.53 -57.59 -23.62
N VAL A 99 5.37 -56.61 -23.99
CA VAL A 99 6.37 -56.01 -23.08
C VAL A 99 5.69 -55.20 -21.99
N LYS A 100 4.61 -54.47 -22.31
CA LYS A 100 3.81 -53.75 -21.31
C LYS A 100 3.12 -54.71 -20.34
N ALA A 101 2.57 -55.83 -20.84
CA ALA A 101 1.97 -56.87 -20.00
C ALA A 101 3.01 -57.54 -19.08
N LEU A 102 4.21 -57.84 -19.59
CA LEU A 102 5.32 -58.41 -18.81
C LEU A 102 5.83 -57.44 -17.73
N LEU A 103 5.90 -56.13 -18.01
CA LEU A 103 6.24 -55.11 -17.00
C LEU A 103 5.21 -55.05 -15.87
N VAL A 104 3.91 -55.06 -16.19
CA VAL A 104 2.84 -55.09 -15.17
C VAL A 104 2.89 -56.38 -14.35
N ALA A 105 3.10 -57.54 -14.99
CA ALA A 105 3.28 -58.81 -14.28
C ALA A 105 4.50 -58.81 -13.35
N GLY A 106 5.62 -58.23 -13.78
CA GLY A 106 6.82 -58.07 -12.96
C GLY A 106 6.61 -57.16 -11.75
N LEU A 107 5.90 -56.03 -11.92
CA LEU A 107 5.55 -55.12 -10.83
C LEU A 107 4.62 -55.77 -9.80
N LEU A 108 3.63 -56.55 -10.25
CA LEU A 108 2.75 -57.31 -9.36
C LEU A 108 3.50 -58.42 -8.60
N ALA A 109 4.46 -59.10 -9.23
CA ALA A 109 5.32 -60.08 -8.57
C ALA A 109 6.22 -59.44 -7.49
N LEU A 110 6.77 -58.24 -7.76
CA LEU A 110 7.54 -57.47 -6.78
C LEU A 110 6.69 -56.99 -5.60
N ALA A 111 5.46 -56.52 -5.86
CA ALA A 111 4.51 -56.15 -4.80
C ALA A 111 4.17 -57.35 -3.90
N TRP A 112 3.92 -58.52 -4.49
CA TRP A 112 3.65 -59.76 -3.76
C TRP A 112 4.84 -60.21 -2.89
N ALA A 113 6.08 -60.08 -3.40
CA ALA A 113 7.30 -60.32 -2.63
C ALA A 113 7.46 -59.33 -1.46
N GLY A 114 7.00 -58.09 -1.61
CA GLY A 114 6.92 -57.09 -0.53
C GLY A 114 5.94 -57.49 0.59
N VAL A 115 4.71 -57.88 0.23
CA VAL A 115 3.68 -58.32 1.19
C VAL A 115 4.16 -59.55 1.98
N ARG A 116 4.77 -60.54 1.31
CA ARG A 116 5.38 -61.71 1.97
C ARG A 116 6.49 -61.34 2.97
N ARG A 117 7.21 -60.23 2.77
CA ARG A 117 8.20 -59.73 3.74
C ARG A 117 7.57 -59.06 4.96
N ALA A 118 6.44 -58.37 4.80
CA ALA A 118 5.73 -57.72 5.90
C ALA A 118 5.13 -58.75 6.89
N GLN A 119 4.55 -59.83 6.37
CA GLN A 119 3.89 -60.86 7.18
C GLN A 119 4.84 -61.67 8.10
N HIS A 120 6.17 -61.57 7.91
CA HIS A 120 7.17 -62.28 8.73
C HIS A 120 7.79 -61.43 9.87
N ARG A 121 7.24 -60.25 10.19
CA ARG A 121 7.81 -59.34 11.22
C ARG A 121 6.87 -58.91 12.36
N ALA A 122 5.69 -59.52 12.49
CA ALA A 122 4.72 -59.18 13.53
C ALA A 122 4.44 -60.37 14.48
N SER A 123 5.39 -60.68 15.36
CA SER A 123 5.22 -61.72 16.40
C SER A 123 5.97 -61.38 17.69
N GLY A 124 5.24 -60.86 18.69
CA GLY A 124 5.71 -60.58 20.04
C GLY A 124 5.78 -59.08 20.40
N ALA A 125 5.43 -58.65 21.62
CA ALA A 125 4.74 -59.36 22.71
C ALA A 125 4.18 -58.36 23.76
N PHE A 126 3.18 -58.80 24.55
CA PHE A 126 2.57 -58.14 25.74
C PHE A 126 1.82 -56.80 25.51
N GLY A 127 0.80 -56.45 26.31
CA GLY A 127 0.12 -57.23 27.36
C GLY A 127 -0.79 -56.38 28.27
N SER A 128 -1.77 -57.02 28.96
CA SER A 128 -2.77 -56.45 29.91
C SER A 128 -3.73 -55.38 29.33
N THR A 129 -5.05 -55.58 29.17
CA THR A 129 -6.18 -55.95 30.09
C THR A 129 -6.72 -54.82 30.97
N HIS A 130 -7.95 -54.37 30.67
CA HIS A 130 -9.07 -54.56 31.61
C HIS A 130 -10.45 -54.55 30.92
N THR A 131 -11.43 -55.10 31.62
CA THR A 131 -12.84 -55.29 31.23
C THR A 131 -13.75 -54.14 31.67
N GLY A 132 -14.89 -53.94 31.00
CA GLY A 132 -15.93 -52.99 31.42
C GLY A 132 -17.17 -53.06 30.52
N ASP A 133 -18.28 -53.60 31.05
CA ASP A 133 -19.52 -53.83 30.33
C ASP A 133 -20.53 -52.66 30.41
N SER A 134 -21.60 -52.79 29.62
CA SER A 134 -22.96 -52.26 29.84
C SER A 134 -23.33 -50.83 29.40
N ALA A 135 -24.48 -50.78 28.70
CA ALA A 135 -25.41 -49.66 28.56
C ALA A 135 -26.69 -50.00 29.42
N PRO A 136 -27.87 -49.30 29.37
CA PRO A 136 -28.27 -48.17 28.51
C PRO A 136 -29.24 -47.09 29.10
N ALA A 137 -29.50 -46.05 28.29
CA ALA A 137 -30.81 -45.37 28.04
C ALA A 137 -31.50 -44.37 29.04
N ARG A 138 -32.45 -43.61 28.44
CA ARG A 138 -33.55 -42.74 28.98
C ARG A 138 -33.18 -41.28 29.36
N HIS A 139 -33.69 -40.29 28.60
CA HIS A 139 -34.90 -39.41 28.84
C HIS A 139 -34.66 -38.31 29.91
N VAL A 140 -35.05 -37.03 29.73
CA VAL A 140 -36.41 -36.42 29.66
C VAL A 140 -36.25 -34.99 29.09
N THR A 141 -36.75 -34.63 27.89
CA THR A 141 -38.02 -33.92 27.54
C THR A 141 -38.33 -32.55 28.21
N GLY A 142 -38.59 -31.51 27.39
CA GLY A 142 -38.99 -30.13 27.73
C GLY A 142 -38.33 -29.14 26.73
N GLN A 143 -38.95 -28.29 25.88
CA GLN A 143 -40.22 -27.52 25.93
C GLN A 143 -40.29 -26.56 27.13
N GLN A 144 -40.57 -25.24 27.00
CA GLN A 144 -41.04 -24.36 25.91
C GLN A 144 -40.23 -23.02 25.94
N GLN A 145 -39.91 -22.34 24.83
CA GLN A 145 -40.77 -21.55 23.91
C GLN A 145 -41.54 -20.38 24.57
N ARG A 146 -41.00 -19.16 24.47
CA ARG A 146 -41.77 -17.94 24.11
C ARG A 146 -40.84 -16.81 23.64
N GLN A 147 -41.42 -15.94 22.80
CA GLN A 147 -40.77 -14.80 22.14
C GLN A 147 -41.57 -13.51 22.51
N PRO A 148 -41.43 -12.37 21.82
CA PRO A 148 -41.19 -11.06 22.43
C PRO A 148 -42.48 -10.25 22.68
N ASP A 149 -42.31 -8.97 23.02
CA ASP A 149 -42.87 -7.78 22.32
C ASP A 149 -42.08 -6.55 22.86
N ALA A 150 -41.66 -5.56 22.07
CA ALA A 150 -42.41 -4.46 21.41
C ALA A 150 -43.07 -3.50 22.45
N GLU A 151 -43.09 -2.16 22.29
CA GLU A 151 -42.82 -1.28 21.13
C GLU A 151 -42.63 0.20 21.60
N ALA A 152 -42.13 1.11 20.72
CA ALA A 152 -42.47 2.55 20.60
C ALA A 152 -42.42 3.54 21.82
N HIS A 153 -42.24 4.87 21.70
CA HIS A 153 -41.81 5.78 20.61
C HIS A 153 -41.44 7.19 21.15
N ALA A 154 -40.82 8.01 20.28
CA ALA A 154 -40.72 9.49 20.31
C ALA A 154 -39.82 10.16 21.39
N GLY A 155 -39.22 11.33 21.13
CA GLY A 155 -39.12 12.08 19.87
C GLY A 155 -38.71 13.55 20.08
N GLY A 156 -37.92 14.13 19.17
CA GLY A 156 -37.50 15.53 19.23
C GLY A 156 -36.41 15.86 18.20
N ALA A 157 -36.43 17.07 17.63
CA ALA A 157 -35.55 17.45 16.52
C ALA A 157 -34.92 18.84 16.69
N THR A 158 -33.69 18.98 16.21
CA THR A 158 -33.06 20.23 15.74
C THR A 158 -32.10 19.88 14.60
N ALA A 159 -31.77 20.85 13.73
CA ALA A 159 -31.17 20.56 12.43
C ALA A 159 -29.98 21.45 12.08
N GLY A 160 -29.02 20.87 11.34
CA GLY A 160 -28.17 21.58 10.38
C GLY A 160 -26.80 22.03 10.85
N LEU A 161 -25.75 21.42 10.27
CA LEU A 161 -24.54 22.07 9.75
C LEU A 161 -23.82 21.11 8.77
N PHE A 162 -22.84 21.60 8.01
CA PHE A 162 -22.42 20.99 6.73
C PHE A 162 -21.25 19.99 6.80
N SER A 163 -21.56 18.70 6.63
CA SER A 163 -20.79 17.65 5.93
C SER A 163 -19.25 17.59 6.06
N ASP A 164 -18.74 16.72 6.94
CA ASP A 164 -17.31 16.32 7.00
C ASP A 164 -16.82 15.51 5.79
N GLY A 165 -17.72 14.81 5.09
CA GLY A 165 -17.38 13.81 4.06
C GLY A 165 -16.53 14.31 2.88
N ALA A 166 -16.51 15.62 2.62
CA ALA A 166 -15.70 16.21 1.55
C ALA A 166 -14.19 16.19 1.84
N MET A 167 -13.78 16.15 3.11
CA MET A 167 -12.36 16.12 3.49
C MET A 167 -11.79 14.70 3.44
N VAL A 168 -12.54 13.72 3.96
CA VAL A 168 -12.20 12.29 3.95
C VAL A 168 -11.97 11.81 2.52
N ALA A 169 -12.92 12.10 1.62
CA ALA A 169 -12.86 11.71 0.20
C ALA A 169 -11.76 12.42 -0.62
N ARG A 170 -10.96 13.30 -0.03
CA ARG A 170 -9.69 13.82 -0.61
C ARG A 170 -8.48 13.06 -0.07
N ALA A 171 -8.42 12.78 1.23
CA ALA A 171 -7.33 12.02 1.85
C ALA A 171 -7.22 10.60 1.25
N GLU A 172 -8.34 9.88 1.14
CA GLU A 172 -8.42 8.53 0.56
C GLU A 172 -7.91 8.48 -0.91
N ARG A 173 -8.05 9.59 -1.64
CA ARG A 173 -7.64 9.71 -3.05
C ARG A 173 -6.14 9.93 -3.23
N ALA A 174 -5.45 10.46 -2.22
CA ALA A 174 -4.02 10.77 -2.29
C ALA A 174 -3.13 9.52 -2.07
N MET A 175 -3.60 8.53 -1.30
CA MET A 175 -2.73 7.46 -0.78
C MET A 175 -2.64 6.20 -1.67
N ARG A 176 -3.11 6.23 -2.93
CA ARG A 176 -3.26 5.00 -3.76
C ARG A 176 -2.78 5.12 -5.22
N LEU A 177 -1.52 4.77 -5.43
CA LEU A 177 -0.99 4.14 -6.64
C LEU A 177 -0.07 2.98 -6.23
N THR A 178 -0.21 1.83 -6.90
CA THR A 178 0.40 0.55 -6.52
C THR A 178 1.81 0.33 -7.11
N PRO A 179 2.60 -0.66 -6.60
CA PRO A 179 4.02 -0.40 -6.34
C PRO A 179 5.00 -1.24 -7.17
N SER A 180 6.29 -0.88 -7.09
CA SER A 180 7.38 -1.89 -7.05
C SER A 180 8.73 -1.34 -6.59
N TYR A 181 9.43 -2.06 -5.71
CA TYR A 181 10.86 -1.85 -5.44
C TYR A 181 11.54 -3.10 -4.84
N ARG A 182 12.88 -3.21 -4.96
CA ARG A 182 13.70 -4.27 -4.33
C ARG A 182 14.78 -3.67 -3.39
N GLY A 183 14.73 -3.95 -2.08
CA GLY A 183 15.75 -3.60 -1.08
C GLY A 183 15.78 -4.54 0.16
N LEU A 184 16.85 -4.58 0.96
CA LEU A 184 17.03 -5.55 2.07
C LEU A 184 17.84 -4.99 3.27
N GLY A 185 17.35 -5.25 4.49
CA GLY A 185 17.99 -4.93 5.79
C GLY A 185 17.75 -3.49 6.30
N ARG A 186 17.59 -3.20 7.59
CA ARG A 186 17.43 -4.02 8.83
C ARG A 186 16.23 -3.50 9.65
N ALA A 187 15.75 -4.26 10.64
CA ALA A 187 14.33 -4.25 11.04
C ALA A 187 13.98 -3.66 12.44
N GLU A 188 14.79 -2.74 12.99
CA GLU A 188 14.80 -2.52 14.46
C GLU A 188 14.15 -1.22 14.99
N THR A 189 13.63 -0.31 14.16
CA THR A 189 13.21 1.04 14.64
C THR A 189 11.94 1.66 14.03
N PHE A 190 11.14 0.92 13.27
CA PHE A 190 9.77 1.36 12.94
C PHE A 190 8.79 0.95 14.04
N PRO A 191 7.62 1.62 14.19
CA PRO A 191 6.47 0.96 14.77
C PRO A 191 6.30 -0.38 14.04
N PHE A 192 6.41 -1.48 14.78
CA PHE A 192 5.99 -2.77 14.26
C PHE A 192 4.53 -2.60 13.84
N PHE A 193 4.24 -2.82 12.56
CA PHE A 193 2.99 -3.49 12.22
C PHE A 193 3.02 -4.81 12.98
N GLY A 194 2.49 -4.85 14.22
CA GLY A 194 2.52 -6.06 15.07
C GLY A 194 1.81 -7.25 14.40
N ASN A 195 1.02 -6.93 13.39
CA ASN A 195 0.27 -7.80 12.50
C ASN A 195 0.92 -8.04 11.12
N ALA A 196 2.01 -7.37 10.72
CA ALA A 196 2.67 -7.64 9.43
C ALA A 196 3.16 -9.09 9.27
N ASN A 197 3.33 -9.77 10.40
CA ASN A 197 3.73 -11.17 10.46
C ASN A 197 2.54 -12.13 10.32
N ARG A 198 1.31 -11.61 10.08
CA ARG A 198 0.08 -12.39 9.87
C ARG A 198 -0.32 -12.46 8.41
N LEU A 199 -0.97 -13.54 8.03
CA LEU A 199 -1.61 -13.73 6.72
C LEU A 199 -3.08 -14.08 6.97
N LEU A 200 -3.98 -13.58 6.12
CA LEU A 200 -5.37 -14.00 6.12
C LEU A 200 -5.51 -15.22 5.19
N LEU A 201 -5.98 -16.33 5.76
CA LEU A 201 -6.17 -17.61 5.09
C LEU A 201 -7.67 -17.90 5.00
N ALA A 202 -8.17 -18.17 3.79
CA ALA A 202 -9.58 -18.50 3.56
C ALA A 202 -9.68 -19.93 3.00
N SER A 203 -10.42 -20.80 3.66
CA SER A 203 -10.62 -22.21 3.29
C SER A 203 -12.09 -22.55 3.03
N HIS A 204 -12.33 -23.79 2.63
CA HIS A 204 -13.60 -24.45 2.88
C HIS A 204 -13.81 -24.54 4.40
N GLY A 205 -14.83 -23.86 4.93
CA GLY A 205 -15.21 -23.91 6.34
C GLY A 205 -14.72 -22.75 7.20
N ARG A 206 -13.52 -22.17 6.94
CA ARG A 206 -12.87 -21.20 7.85
C ARG A 206 -12.25 -19.98 7.16
N LEU A 207 -12.29 -18.85 7.86
CA LEU A 207 -11.46 -17.68 7.67
C LEU A 207 -10.56 -17.52 8.91
N MET A 208 -9.24 -17.39 8.72
CA MET A 208 -8.24 -17.45 9.79
C MET A 208 -7.14 -16.41 9.59
N TYR A 209 -6.63 -15.80 10.68
CA TYR A 209 -5.28 -15.25 10.67
C TYR A 209 -4.27 -16.33 11.02
N TYR A 210 -3.14 -16.31 10.32
CA TYR A 210 -1.99 -17.15 10.60
C TYR A 210 -0.74 -16.30 10.76
N ARG A 211 -0.10 -16.36 11.93
CA ARG A 211 1.15 -15.68 12.25
C ARG A 211 2.34 -16.55 11.88
N TYR A 212 3.11 -16.16 10.87
CA TYR A 212 4.28 -16.94 10.45
C TYR A 212 5.53 -16.73 11.32
N ASP A 213 5.54 -15.74 12.22
CA ASP A 213 6.59 -15.56 13.23
C ASP A 213 6.40 -16.50 14.44
N THR A 214 5.18 -16.61 14.97
CA THR A 214 4.85 -17.41 16.17
C THR A 214 4.26 -18.79 15.88
N ASP A 215 3.91 -19.09 14.62
CA ASP A 215 3.15 -20.27 14.19
C ASP A 215 1.69 -20.32 14.72
N GLU A 216 1.18 -19.21 15.23
CA GLU A 216 -0.17 -19.07 15.78
C GLU A 216 -1.23 -19.03 14.66
N LEU A 217 -2.24 -19.90 14.75
CA LEU A 217 -3.42 -19.89 13.87
C LEU A 217 -4.67 -19.52 14.70
N ARG A 218 -5.31 -18.40 14.35
CA ARG A 218 -6.53 -17.89 14.97
C ARG A 218 -7.67 -17.92 13.95
N VAL A 219 -8.73 -18.66 14.23
CA VAL A 219 -9.98 -18.59 13.47
C VAL A 219 -10.64 -17.24 13.75
N LEU A 220 -11.10 -16.57 12.71
CA LEU A 220 -11.91 -15.35 12.78
C LEU A 220 -13.40 -15.69 12.59
N HIS A 221 -13.69 -16.49 11.57
CA HIS A 221 -15.07 -16.79 11.18
C HIS A 221 -15.16 -18.19 10.57
N GLU A 222 -16.23 -18.93 10.86
CA GLU A 222 -16.43 -20.28 10.34
C GLU A 222 -17.92 -20.60 10.08
N GLY A 223 -18.18 -21.73 9.42
CA GLY A 223 -19.55 -22.24 9.20
C GLY A 223 -20.33 -21.65 8.01
N GLN A 224 -19.97 -20.48 7.47
CA GLN A 224 -20.63 -19.92 6.26
C GLN A 224 -20.16 -20.57 4.94
N GLY A 225 -19.98 -21.89 4.91
CA GLY A 225 -19.61 -22.63 3.71
C GLY A 225 -18.16 -22.41 3.26
N VAL A 226 -17.96 -21.96 2.01
CA VAL A 226 -16.62 -21.79 1.41
C VAL A 226 -16.26 -20.31 1.29
N TYR A 227 -15.11 -19.94 1.86
CA TYR A 227 -14.56 -18.61 1.71
C TYR A 227 -13.64 -18.50 0.49
N TYR A 228 -13.70 -17.35 -0.18
CA TYR A 228 -12.96 -17.00 -1.39
C TYR A 228 -12.45 -15.55 -1.32
N GLY A 229 -12.35 -14.84 -2.46
CA GLY A 229 -11.72 -13.50 -2.57
C GLY A 229 -12.09 -12.52 -1.45
N VAL A 230 -11.10 -11.73 -1.05
CA VAL A 230 -11.13 -10.95 0.19
C VAL A 230 -10.44 -9.61 -0.01
N PHE A 231 -11.00 -8.56 0.58
CA PHE A 231 -10.45 -7.21 0.52
C PHE A 231 -10.84 -6.44 1.79
N PRO A 232 -10.06 -5.45 2.24
CA PRO A 232 -10.43 -4.65 3.41
C PRO A 232 -11.61 -3.72 3.13
N GLY A 233 -12.42 -3.50 4.16
CA GLY A 233 -13.55 -2.58 4.17
C GLY A 233 -13.16 -1.21 4.70
N GLU A 234 -13.76 -0.81 5.81
CA GLU A 234 -13.51 0.49 6.44
C GLU A 234 -12.08 0.57 6.98
N GLU A 235 -11.45 1.74 6.78
CA GLU A 235 -10.09 2.07 7.18
C GLU A 235 -10.13 3.11 8.31
N ARG A 236 -9.36 2.92 9.39
CA ARG A 236 -9.20 3.89 10.49
C ARG A 236 -7.72 4.17 10.77
N GLY A 237 -7.46 5.27 11.47
CA GLY A 237 -6.11 5.78 11.68
C GLY A 237 -5.47 6.32 10.40
N LEU A 238 -4.39 7.08 10.51
CA LEU A 238 -3.78 7.74 9.35
C LEU A 238 -2.93 6.83 8.46
N LEU A 239 -2.66 5.59 8.88
CA LEU A 239 -2.03 4.57 8.03
C LEU A 239 -3.04 3.79 7.18
N GLY A 240 -4.35 4.07 7.30
CA GLY A 240 -5.40 3.33 6.61
C GLY A 240 -5.53 1.89 7.11
N GLU A 241 -5.41 1.67 8.42
CA GLU A 241 -5.51 0.34 9.01
C GLU A 241 -6.96 -0.15 8.93
N PRO A 242 -7.24 -1.27 8.24
CA PRO A 242 -8.62 -1.67 8.03
C PRO A 242 -9.22 -2.28 9.28
N THR A 243 -10.28 -1.66 9.79
CA THR A 243 -11.05 -2.16 10.94
C THR A 243 -12.14 -3.14 10.54
N THR A 244 -12.47 -3.25 9.25
CA THR A 244 -13.36 -4.29 8.74
C THR A 244 -12.78 -4.97 7.52
N LEU A 245 -13.19 -6.20 7.24
CA LEU A 245 -12.88 -6.94 6.01
C LEU A 245 -14.17 -7.30 5.28
N TRP A 246 -14.07 -7.48 3.97
CA TRP A 246 -15.11 -8.07 3.14
C TRP A 246 -14.60 -9.37 2.52
N VAL A 247 -15.38 -10.45 2.66
CA VAL A 247 -15.02 -11.79 2.15
C VAL A 247 -16.16 -12.41 1.36
N VAL A 248 -15.84 -13.04 0.23
CA VAL A 248 -16.78 -13.89 -0.51
C VAL A 248 -17.07 -15.15 0.30
N SER A 249 -18.34 -15.35 0.63
CA SER A 249 -18.94 -16.55 1.20
C SER A 249 -19.85 -17.21 0.17
N ARG A 250 -19.71 -18.53 -0.02
CA ARG A 250 -20.54 -19.28 -0.96
C ARG A 250 -20.82 -20.73 -0.52
N PRO A 251 -22.00 -21.30 -0.86
CA PRO A 251 -22.36 -22.69 -0.58
C PRO A 251 -21.40 -23.72 -1.19
N HIS A 252 -21.34 -24.93 -0.61
CA HIS A 252 -20.47 -25.99 -1.09
C HIS A 252 -20.91 -26.57 -2.45
N ASN A 253 -20.04 -26.46 -3.45
CA ASN A 253 -20.25 -26.87 -4.86
C ASN A 253 -20.69 -28.33 -5.13
N TRP A 254 -20.65 -29.21 -4.12
CA TRP A 254 -20.99 -30.63 -4.26
C TRP A 254 -22.29 -31.01 -3.54
N ARG A 255 -22.72 -30.21 -2.54
CA ARG A 255 -24.02 -30.25 -1.87
C ARG A 255 -24.39 -28.82 -1.41
N PRO A 256 -24.88 -27.96 -2.32
CA PRO A 256 -25.25 -26.59 -1.97
C PRO A 256 -26.63 -26.57 -1.27
N GLU A 257 -26.66 -26.10 -0.03
CA GLU A 257 -27.92 -25.90 0.74
C GLU A 257 -28.69 -24.63 0.33
N SER A 258 -27.99 -23.69 -0.31
CA SER A 258 -28.54 -22.50 -0.98
C SER A 258 -27.80 -22.28 -2.30
N THR A 259 -28.33 -21.40 -3.16
CA THR A 259 -27.64 -20.87 -4.34
C THR A 259 -27.19 -19.41 -4.17
N GLN A 260 -27.47 -18.80 -3.02
CA GLN A 260 -27.09 -17.41 -2.71
C GLN A 260 -25.62 -17.34 -2.32
N GLU A 261 -24.87 -16.48 -3.00
CA GLU A 261 -23.49 -16.12 -2.65
C GLU A 261 -23.48 -14.70 -2.06
N TRP A 262 -22.57 -14.46 -1.11
CA TRP A 262 -22.58 -13.28 -0.25
C TRP A 262 -21.20 -12.63 -0.18
N LEU A 263 -21.16 -11.31 -0.13
CA LEU A 263 -20.06 -10.59 0.49
C LEU A 263 -20.41 -10.39 1.96
N LEU A 264 -19.66 -11.01 2.87
CA LEU A 264 -19.80 -10.78 4.31
C LEU A 264 -18.91 -9.61 4.71
N HIS A 265 -19.45 -8.70 5.51
CA HIS A 265 -18.75 -7.59 6.15
C HIS A 265 -18.43 -8.01 7.58
N LEU A 266 -17.15 -8.28 7.88
CA LEU A 266 -16.72 -8.71 9.21
C LEU A 266 -15.82 -7.64 9.86
N ASP A 267 -15.79 -7.58 11.19
CA ASP A 267 -14.72 -6.88 11.91
C ASP A 267 -13.36 -7.52 11.56
N ALA A 268 -12.35 -6.68 11.31
CA ALA A 268 -11.05 -7.14 10.81
C ALA A 268 -10.18 -7.82 11.87
N GLU A 269 -10.57 -7.77 13.14
CA GLU A 269 -9.84 -8.34 14.27
C GLU A 269 -10.66 -9.43 14.97
N THR A 270 -11.89 -9.17 15.38
CA THR A 270 -12.74 -10.18 16.05
C THR A 270 -13.27 -11.24 15.09
N GLY A 271 -13.52 -10.87 13.83
CA GLY A 271 -14.22 -11.71 12.85
C GLY A 271 -15.74 -11.71 12.98
N GLU A 272 -16.30 -10.88 13.87
CA GLU A 272 -17.75 -10.69 14.05
C GLU A 272 -18.42 -10.16 12.77
N GLU A 273 -19.56 -10.72 12.39
CA GLU A 273 -20.30 -10.27 11.19
C GLU A 273 -21.09 -8.99 11.47
N LEU A 274 -20.62 -7.89 10.88
CA LEU A 274 -21.24 -6.56 10.91
C LEU A 274 -22.39 -6.45 9.90
N GLY A 275 -22.39 -7.30 8.86
CA GLY A 275 -23.46 -7.42 7.89
C GLY A 275 -23.12 -8.32 6.70
N ARG A 276 -24.03 -8.44 5.74
CA ARG A 276 -23.79 -9.15 4.47
C ARG A 276 -24.61 -8.59 3.32
N VAL A 277 -24.06 -8.66 2.11
CA VAL A 277 -24.72 -8.27 0.86
C VAL A 277 -24.78 -9.46 -0.09
N GLN A 278 -25.96 -9.81 -0.59
CA GLN A 278 -26.10 -10.86 -1.59
C GLN A 278 -25.58 -10.36 -2.94
N ILE A 279 -24.69 -11.11 -3.57
CA ILE A 279 -24.17 -10.79 -4.90
C ILE A 279 -24.95 -11.52 -6.00
N SER A 280 -25.15 -10.84 -7.14
CA SER A 280 -25.77 -11.39 -8.36
C SER A 280 -24.75 -12.25 -9.12
N SER A 281 -24.28 -13.30 -8.46
CA SER A 281 -23.17 -14.13 -8.92
C SER A 281 -23.48 -15.62 -8.78
N ARG A 282 -22.79 -16.43 -9.58
CA ARG A 282 -22.79 -17.88 -9.45
C ARG A 282 -21.36 -18.36 -9.49
N PHE A 283 -21.01 -19.25 -8.56
CA PHE A 283 -19.71 -19.90 -8.52
C PHE A 283 -18.52 -18.93 -8.28
N THR A 284 -18.73 -17.83 -7.55
CA THR A 284 -17.74 -16.75 -7.35
C THR A 284 -16.37 -17.25 -6.87
N HIS A 285 -15.31 -17.03 -7.64
CA HIS A 285 -13.94 -17.36 -7.20
C HIS A 285 -13.21 -16.19 -6.52
N ASP A 286 -13.50 -14.95 -6.88
CA ASP A 286 -12.70 -13.82 -6.41
C ASP A 286 -13.50 -12.52 -6.29
N ALA A 287 -13.04 -11.63 -5.43
CA ALA A 287 -13.53 -10.27 -5.24
C ALA A 287 -12.37 -9.39 -4.77
N VAL A 288 -12.11 -8.31 -5.50
CA VAL A 288 -10.97 -7.40 -5.27
C VAL A 288 -11.40 -5.95 -5.34
N ARG A 289 -10.80 -5.09 -4.50
CA ARG A 289 -11.14 -3.66 -4.39
C ARG A 289 -10.03 -2.80 -4.99
N GLN A 290 -10.43 -1.82 -5.80
CA GLN A 290 -9.57 -0.73 -6.28
C GLN A 290 -10.27 0.59 -5.93
N ARG A 291 -9.75 1.31 -4.93
CA ARG A 291 -10.34 2.56 -4.41
C ARG A 291 -11.83 2.40 -4.03
N ASP A 292 -12.73 3.04 -4.78
CA ASP A 292 -14.18 3.08 -4.62
C ASP A 292 -14.94 1.98 -5.40
N ARG A 293 -14.22 1.08 -6.08
CA ARG A 293 -14.80 -0.03 -6.86
C ARG A 293 -14.41 -1.38 -6.31
N VAL A 294 -15.35 -2.33 -6.36
CA VAL A 294 -15.13 -3.76 -6.11
C VAL A 294 -15.47 -4.53 -7.37
N TYR A 295 -14.57 -5.43 -7.79
CA TYR A 295 -14.73 -6.29 -8.96
C TYR A 295 -14.87 -7.74 -8.51
N VAL A 296 -15.96 -8.40 -8.89
CA VAL A 296 -16.29 -9.78 -8.47
C VAL A 296 -16.31 -10.72 -9.67
N ALA A 297 -15.58 -11.83 -9.59
CA ALA A 297 -15.52 -12.85 -10.64
C ALA A 297 -16.74 -13.77 -10.58
N ASN A 298 -17.79 -13.48 -11.35
CA ASN A 298 -18.95 -14.36 -11.56
C ASN A 298 -18.59 -15.45 -12.58
N THR A 299 -17.75 -16.37 -12.10
CA THR A 299 -17.15 -17.48 -12.85
C THR A 299 -18.20 -18.40 -13.50
N GLY A 300 -19.35 -18.59 -12.86
CA GLY A 300 -20.44 -19.44 -13.34
C GLY A 300 -21.19 -18.87 -14.54
N GLU A 301 -21.02 -17.57 -14.84
CA GLU A 301 -21.63 -16.90 -15.98
C GLU A 301 -20.60 -16.24 -16.92
N GLY A 302 -19.31 -16.27 -16.58
CA GLY A 302 -18.22 -15.63 -17.35
C GLY A 302 -18.12 -14.11 -17.16
N LYS A 303 -18.83 -13.54 -16.19
CA LYS A 303 -18.92 -12.09 -16.00
C LYS A 303 -17.94 -11.58 -14.93
N VAL A 304 -17.61 -10.29 -15.02
CA VAL A 304 -17.11 -9.51 -13.88
C VAL A 304 -18.20 -8.54 -13.45
N LEU A 305 -18.56 -8.54 -12.16
CA LEU A 305 -19.50 -7.57 -11.59
C LEU A 305 -18.70 -6.37 -11.07
N GLU A 306 -19.09 -5.14 -11.39
CA GLU A 306 -18.55 -3.93 -10.78
C GLU A 306 -19.54 -3.39 -9.73
N LEU A 307 -19.09 -3.26 -8.48
CA LEU A 307 -19.87 -2.76 -7.35
C LEU A 307 -19.28 -1.44 -6.80
N ALA A 308 -20.13 -0.57 -6.26
CA ALA A 308 -19.73 0.67 -5.60
C ALA A 308 -19.37 0.45 -4.12
N PHE A 309 -18.13 0.72 -3.72
CA PHE A 309 -17.70 0.73 -2.33
C PHE A 309 -18.17 2.01 -1.60
N PRO A 310 -18.55 1.97 -0.31
CA PRO A 310 -18.74 0.78 0.54
C PRO A 310 -20.09 0.07 0.36
N SER A 311 -21.03 0.68 -0.36
CA SER A 311 -22.43 0.22 -0.47
C SER A 311 -22.66 -1.19 -1.03
N MET A 312 -21.69 -1.73 -1.77
CA MET A 312 -21.78 -2.93 -2.61
C MET A 312 -22.93 -2.89 -3.65
N GLN A 313 -23.47 -1.71 -3.96
CA GLN A 313 -24.46 -1.56 -5.03
C GLN A 313 -23.85 -1.97 -6.38
N LEU A 314 -24.51 -2.89 -7.09
CA LEU A 314 -24.13 -3.27 -8.45
C LEU A 314 -24.26 -2.07 -9.39
N LEU A 315 -23.15 -1.69 -10.02
CA LEU A 315 -23.06 -0.61 -11.00
C LEU A 315 -23.29 -1.14 -12.42
N ARG A 316 -22.62 -2.25 -12.77
CA ARG A 316 -22.74 -2.93 -14.07
C ARG A 316 -22.22 -4.36 -14.03
N GLU A 317 -22.73 -5.18 -14.94
CA GLU A 317 -22.16 -6.48 -15.28
C GLU A 317 -21.32 -6.36 -16.55
N LEU A 318 -20.12 -6.92 -16.54
CA LEU A 318 -19.19 -6.94 -17.67
C LEU A 318 -19.07 -8.38 -18.19
N PRO A 319 -19.73 -8.75 -19.32
CA PRO A 319 -19.68 -10.10 -19.89
C PRO A 319 -18.39 -10.31 -20.70
N LEU A 320 -17.25 -10.26 -20.00
CA LEU A 320 -15.91 -10.26 -20.61
C LEU A 320 -15.44 -11.64 -21.07
N PHE A 321 -15.96 -12.72 -20.45
CA PHE A 321 -15.47 -14.08 -20.62
C PHE A 321 -16.63 -15.08 -20.74
N THR A 322 -16.29 -16.34 -20.98
CA THR A 322 -17.25 -17.46 -20.99
C THR A 322 -17.13 -18.35 -19.75
N LEU A 323 -18.18 -19.12 -19.45
CA LEU A 323 -18.16 -20.22 -18.46
C LEU A 323 -17.05 -21.25 -18.74
N LYS A 324 -16.62 -21.40 -19.99
CA LYS A 324 -15.51 -22.28 -20.38
C LYS A 324 -14.14 -21.68 -20.02
N GLU A 325 -13.95 -20.38 -20.25
CA GLU A 325 -12.75 -19.65 -19.86
C GLU A 325 -12.58 -19.59 -18.33
N HIS A 326 -13.70 -19.49 -17.62
CA HIS A 326 -13.79 -19.76 -16.19
C HIS A 326 -12.86 -18.86 -15.37
N VAL A 327 -13.13 -17.54 -15.45
CA VAL A 327 -12.41 -16.47 -14.75
C VAL A 327 -12.23 -16.78 -13.26
N ASN A 328 -10.99 -16.75 -12.79
CA ASN A 328 -10.58 -17.33 -11.52
C ASN A 328 -10.04 -16.29 -10.53
N THR A 329 -9.21 -15.36 -10.99
CA THR A 329 -8.58 -14.31 -10.15
C THR A 329 -8.58 -13.00 -10.92
N LEU A 330 -8.77 -11.88 -10.23
CA LEU A 330 -8.87 -10.54 -10.80
C LEU A 330 -7.79 -9.60 -10.24
N ALA A 331 -7.25 -8.74 -11.09
CA ALA A 331 -6.26 -7.73 -10.73
C ALA A 331 -6.53 -6.42 -11.50
N PRO A 332 -7.43 -5.55 -11.00
CA PRO A 332 -7.66 -4.22 -11.55
C PRO A 332 -6.39 -3.36 -11.40
N THR A 333 -6.28 -2.35 -12.26
CA THR A 333 -5.14 -1.42 -12.29
C THR A 333 -5.59 0.03 -12.16
N PRO A 334 -4.75 0.94 -11.62
CA PRO A 334 -5.19 2.31 -11.31
C PRO A 334 -5.50 3.21 -12.52
N ASP A 335 -5.13 2.78 -13.73
CA ASP A 335 -5.39 3.45 -15.01
C ASP A 335 -6.62 2.88 -15.75
N GLY A 336 -7.38 1.98 -15.12
CA GLY A 336 -8.65 1.47 -15.65
C GLY A 336 -8.55 0.20 -16.49
N ARG A 337 -7.41 -0.50 -16.49
CA ARG A 337 -7.32 -1.86 -17.05
C ARG A 337 -7.62 -2.91 -15.97
N LEU A 338 -7.98 -4.11 -16.40
CA LEU A 338 -8.19 -5.29 -15.56
C LEU A 338 -7.38 -6.45 -16.13
N TRP A 339 -6.53 -7.06 -15.31
CA TRP A 339 -5.93 -8.35 -15.61
C TRP A 339 -6.76 -9.47 -14.97
N ALA A 340 -6.98 -10.55 -15.70
CA ALA A 340 -7.79 -11.69 -15.27
C ALA A 340 -7.09 -13.02 -15.55
N MET A 341 -7.10 -13.93 -14.57
CA MET A 341 -6.66 -15.32 -14.73
C MET A 341 -7.81 -16.18 -15.27
N LEU A 342 -7.67 -16.72 -16.48
CA LEU A 342 -8.59 -17.65 -17.10
C LEU A 342 -8.01 -19.06 -17.00
N HIS A 343 -8.54 -19.87 -16.09
CA HIS A 343 -7.91 -21.16 -15.80
C HIS A 343 -8.35 -22.30 -16.74
N ASN A 344 -9.33 -22.04 -17.63
CA ASN A 344 -9.81 -22.91 -18.74
C ASN A 344 -10.18 -24.37 -18.39
N LEU A 345 -10.22 -24.73 -17.10
CA LEU A 345 -10.17 -26.12 -16.62
C LEU A 345 -8.98 -26.94 -17.22
N GLY A 346 -7.90 -26.26 -17.62
CA GLY A 346 -6.74 -26.82 -18.33
C GLY A 346 -5.67 -25.77 -18.58
N SER A 347 -5.12 -25.70 -19.81
CA SER A 347 -4.10 -24.71 -20.18
C SER A 347 -4.61 -23.28 -19.95
N SER A 348 -3.99 -22.58 -19.02
CA SER A 348 -4.47 -21.31 -18.48
C SER A 348 -3.87 -20.08 -19.19
N GLU A 349 -4.56 -18.95 -19.11
CA GLU A 349 -4.22 -17.71 -19.81
C GLU A 349 -4.39 -16.50 -18.87
N LEU A 350 -3.59 -15.45 -19.10
CA LEU A 350 -3.83 -14.13 -18.52
C LEU A 350 -4.40 -13.21 -19.59
N VAL A 351 -5.48 -12.49 -19.28
CA VAL A 351 -6.11 -11.52 -20.19
C VAL A 351 -6.13 -10.12 -19.59
N GLU A 352 -5.69 -9.14 -20.36
CA GLU A 352 -5.76 -7.71 -20.08
C GLU A 352 -6.97 -7.11 -20.80
N VAL A 353 -7.85 -6.43 -20.07
CA VAL A 353 -9.08 -5.81 -20.58
C VAL A 353 -9.13 -4.34 -20.18
N ASP A 354 -9.59 -3.46 -21.07
CA ASP A 354 -9.94 -2.08 -20.73
C ASP A 354 -11.31 -2.04 -20.04
N LEU A 355 -11.41 -1.58 -18.79
CA LEU A 355 -12.67 -1.56 -18.04
C LEU A 355 -13.66 -0.52 -18.57
N ALA A 356 -13.21 0.52 -19.28
CA ALA A 356 -14.10 1.55 -19.82
C ALA A 356 -14.94 0.98 -20.98
N SER A 357 -14.30 0.35 -21.96
CA SER A 357 -14.91 -0.22 -23.18
C SER A 357 -15.27 -1.71 -23.08
N GLY A 358 -14.73 -2.44 -22.10
CA GLY A 358 -14.83 -3.90 -22.01
C GLY A 358 -14.00 -4.66 -23.05
N ARG A 359 -13.09 -3.97 -23.77
CA ARG A 359 -12.32 -4.55 -24.87
C ARG A 359 -11.05 -5.26 -24.36
N GLU A 360 -10.85 -6.50 -24.78
CA GLU A 360 -9.58 -7.22 -24.64
C GLU A 360 -8.44 -6.45 -25.31
N LEU A 361 -7.38 -6.17 -24.55
CA LEU A 361 -6.16 -5.49 -25.00
C LEU A 361 -5.02 -6.47 -25.28
N ARG A 362 -4.96 -7.58 -24.52
CA ARG A 362 -3.88 -8.58 -24.59
C ARG A 362 -4.34 -9.91 -24.00
N ARG A 363 -3.84 -11.01 -24.56
CA ARG A 363 -3.97 -12.37 -24.00
C ARG A 363 -2.63 -13.07 -24.03
N LEU A 364 -2.21 -13.63 -22.90
CA LEU A 364 -0.96 -14.34 -22.70
C LEU A 364 -1.29 -15.82 -22.41
N PRO A 365 -1.16 -16.72 -23.40
CA PRO A 365 -1.50 -18.13 -23.23
C PRO A 365 -0.38 -18.95 -22.58
N GLY A 366 -0.74 -20.07 -21.95
CA GLY A 366 0.22 -21.05 -21.43
C GLY A 366 0.82 -20.71 -20.08
N VAL A 367 0.09 -19.96 -19.24
CA VAL A 367 0.52 -19.49 -17.91
C VAL A 367 0.59 -20.62 -16.87
N GLY A 368 -0.01 -21.78 -17.15
CA GLY A 368 0.07 -23.00 -16.33
C GLY A 368 -1.09 -23.95 -16.64
N GLN A 369 -1.25 -25.00 -15.82
CA GLN A 369 -2.43 -25.87 -15.82
C GLN A 369 -3.34 -25.54 -14.64
N LYS A 370 -4.61 -25.21 -14.95
CA LYS A 370 -5.65 -24.77 -14.00
C LYS A 370 -5.15 -23.68 -13.04
N ALA A 371 -4.39 -22.72 -13.55
CA ALA A 371 -3.66 -21.72 -12.77
C ALA A 371 -4.56 -20.88 -11.85
N HIS A 372 -4.03 -20.50 -10.70
CA HIS A 372 -4.68 -19.65 -9.69
C HIS A 372 -3.74 -18.56 -9.21
N GLY A 373 -4.30 -17.44 -8.75
CA GLY A 373 -3.51 -16.34 -8.21
C GLY A 373 -2.88 -15.48 -9.31
N LEU A 374 -2.88 -14.16 -9.07
CA LEU A 374 -2.34 -13.17 -9.98
C LEU A 374 -1.87 -12.00 -9.12
N VAL A 375 -0.55 -11.86 -8.97
CA VAL A 375 0.05 -10.80 -8.16
C VAL A 375 1.07 -10.03 -8.98
N PHE A 376 0.84 -8.75 -9.22
CA PHE A 376 1.82 -7.87 -9.86
C PHE A 376 3.09 -7.75 -9.00
N TRP A 377 4.25 -7.98 -9.62
CA TRP A 377 5.55 -8.02 -8.95
C TRP A 377 6.63 -7.43 -9.86
N GLN A 378 7.11 -6.22 -9.52
CA GLN A 378 7.82 -5.33 -10.45
C GLN A 378 6.94 -4.85 -11.62
N ALA A 379 7.38 -3.76 -12.26
CA ALA A 379 6.61 -3.08 -13.31
C ALA A 379 6.16 -3.99 -14.48
N ASN A 380 6.93 -5.04 -14.79
CA ASN A 380 6.75 -5.86 -15.99
C ASN A 380 6.51 -7.35 -15.70
N ALA A 381 6.19 -7.75 -14.45
CA ALA A 381 5.94 -9.17 -14.16
C ALA A 381 4.72 -9.43 -13.25
N ILE A 382 4.14 -10.61 -13.43
CA ILE A 382 3.08 -11.19 -12.61
C ILE A 382 3.60 -12.51 -12.02
N ILE A 383 3.39 -12.73 -10.72
CA ILE A 383 3.51 -14.05 -10.10
C ILE A 383 2.16 -14.75 -10.17
N ALA A 384 2.18 -16.03 -10.55
CA ALA A 384 1.03 -16.91 -10.62
C ALA A 384 1.39 -18.33 -10.16
N LEU A 385 0.38 -19.16 -9.92
CA LEU A 385 0.56 -20.58 -9.62
C LEU A 385 0.17 -21.42 -10.83
N ASP A 386 1.07 -22.24 -11.35
CA ASP A 386 0.70 -23.43 -12.11
C ASP A 386 0.18 -24.47 -11.11
N SER A 387 -1.11 -24.41 -10.83
CA SER A 387 -1.73 -25.18 -9.75
C SER A 387 -1.61 -26.68 -9.95
N ASP A 388 -2.04 -27.20 -11.10
CA ASP A 388 -1.99 -28.64 -11.40
C ASP A 388 -0.59 -29.13 -11.76
N GLY A 389 0.29 -28.25 -12.29
CA GLY A 389 1.71 -28.54 -12.46
C GLY A 389 2.51 -28.51 -11.14
N GLY A 390 1.93 -27.95 -10.07
CA GLY A 390 2.57 -27.87 -8.75
C GLY A 390 3.70 -26.84 -8.68
N ALA A 391 3.65 -25.77 -9.48
CA ALA A 391 4.78 -24.85 -9.66
C ALA A 391 4.42 -23.36 -9.47
N LEU A 392 5.38 -22.59 -8.95
CA LEU A 392 5.33 -21.13 -8.85
C LEU A 392 5.97 -20.53 -10.10
N VAL A 393 5.25 -19.65 -10.80
CA VAL A 393 5.70 -19.08 -12.07
C VAL A 393 5.71 -17.55 -12.06
N LYS A 394 6.63 -16.98 -12.84
CA LYS A 394 6.69 -15.55 -13.17
C LYS A 394 6.37 -15.37 -14.64
N VAL A 395 5.37 -14.57 -14.96
CA VAL A 395 5.01 -14.18 -16.32
C VAL A 395 5.51 -12.77 -16.58
N ASP A 396 6.34 -12.60 -17.62
CA ASP A 396 6.71 -11.27 -18.12
C ASP A 396 5.53 -10.69 -18.94
N THR A 397 4.98 -9.56 -18.51
CA THR A 397 3.73 -8.99 -19.06
C THR A 397 3.91 -8.37 -20.45
N GLY A 398 5.16 -8.03 -20.83
CA GLY A 398 5.50 -7.46 -22.13
C GLY A 398 5.64 -8.52 -23.22
N SER A 399 6.34 -9.61 -22.92
CA SER A 399 6.70 -10.68 -23.86
C SER A 399 5.84 -11.94 -23.76
N GLY A 400 5.06 -12.10 -22.68
CA GLY A 400 4.32 -13.34 -22.39
C GLY A 400 5.20 -14.50 -21.94
N LYS A 401 6.51 -14.28 -21.74
CA LYS A 401 7.43 -15.35 -21.32
C LYS A 401 7.08 -15.81 -19.90
N VAL A 402 6.72 -17.08 -19.77
CA VAL A 402 6.57 -17.77 -18.49
C VAL A 402 7.93 -18.33 -18.05
N GLU A 403 8.26 -18.15 -16.77
CA GLU A 403 9.48 -18.64 -16.14
C GLU A 403 9.12 -19.34 -14.84
N GLN A 404 9.41 -20.64 -14.76
CA GLN A 404 9.21 -21.43 -13.55
C GLN A 404 10.25 -21.04 -12.51
N LEU A 405 9.80 -20.56 -11.35
CA LEU A 405 10.66 -20.19 -10.22
C LEU A 405 10.91 -21.38 -9.29
N TRP A 406 9.89 -22.21 -9.10
CA TRP A 406 9.92 -23.33 -8.17
C TRP A 406 8.88 -24.39 -8.55
N GLU A 407 9.16 -25.66 -8.22
CA GLU A 407 8.26 -26.79 -8.39
C GLU A 407 8.20 -27.65 -7.11
N LEU A 408 7.04 -28.24 -6.86
CA LEU A 408 6.78 -29.05 -5.68
C LEU A 408 7.38 -30.47 -5.76
N GLY A 409 7.45 -31.06 -6.96
CA GLY A 409 7.94 -32.42 -7.20
C GLY A 409 7.06 -33.57 -6.66
N GLU A 410 5.98 -33.27 -5.93
CA GLU A 410 5.09 -34.27 -5.34
C GLU A 410 3.82 -34.48 -6.17
N ALA A 411 3.59 -35.71 -6.64
CA ALA A 411 2.35 -36.09 -7.30
C ALA A 411 1.14 -36.01 -6.34
N ASN A 412 -0.05 -35.78 -6.91
CA ASN A 412 -1.31 -35.62 -6.16
C ASN A 412 -1.30 -34.46 -5.15
N LYS A 413 -0.55 -33.40 -5.41
CA LYS A 413 -0.66 -32.09 -4.74
C LYS A 413 -0.79 -30.97 -5.77
N TYR A 414 -1.39 -29.86 -5.38
CA TYR A 414 -1.64 -28.70 -6.23
C TYR A 414 -1.58 -27.40 -5.43
N LEU A 415 -1.27 -26.28 -6.10
CA LEU A 415 -1.09 -24.98 -5.44
C LEU A 415 -2.38 -24.13 -5.47
N LYS A 416 -2.68 -23.43 -4.37
CA LYS A 416 -3.86 -22.54 -4.26
C LYS A 416 -3.65 -21.38 -3.27
N GLY A 417 -4.18 -20.22 -3.62
CA GLY A 417 -4.04 -18.97 -2.87
C GLY A 417 -2.61 -18.41 -2.99
N LEU A 418 -2.49 -17.12 -3.29
CA LEU A 418 -1.20 -16.46 -3.52
C LEU A 418 -1.28 -15.01 -3.04
N CYS A 419 -0.32 -14.60 -2.22
CA CYS A 419 0.04 -13.20 -2.06
C CYS A 419 1.57 -13.05 -2.07
N VAL A 420 2.06 -11.82 -2.28
CA VAL A 420 3.48 -11.51 -2.16
C VAL A 420 3.66 -10.39 -1.14
N VAL A 421 4.48 -10.62 -0.13
CA VAL A 421 4.81 -9.64 0.91
C VAL A 421 6.32 -9.62 1.07
N ASP A 422 6.95 -8.44 0.99
CA ASP A 422 8.41 -8.27 1.19
C ASP A 422 9.28 -9.04 0.17
N ASP A 423 8.77 -9.25 -1.06
CA ASP A 423 9.26 -10.17 -2.10
C ASP A 423 9.21 -11.67 -1.74
N ILE A 424 8.54 -12.04 -0.64
CA ILE A 424 8.25 -13.43 -0.30
C ILE A 424 6.87 -13.77 -0.85
N ALA A 425 6.81 -14.73 -1.78
CA ALA A 425 5.55 -15.33 -2.21
C ALA A 425 5.07 -16.34 -1.15
N PHE A 426 3.84 -16.15 -0.68
CA PHE A 426 3.15 -17.06 0.23
C PHE A 426 2.01 -17.74 -0.52
N PHE A 427 2.00 -19.07 -0.52
CA PHE A 427 1.01 -19.85 -1.26
C PHE A 427 0.67 -21.18 -0.57
N GLY A 428 -0.57 -21.62 -0.74
CA GLY A 428 -1.05 -22.89 -0.20
C GLY A 428 -0.68 -24.08 -1.08
N ILE A 429 -0.36 -25.21 -0.45
CA ILE A 429 -0.22 -26.52 -1.10
C ILE A 429 -1.32 -27.43 -0.53
N ALA A 430 -2.15 -27.99 -1.40
CA ALA A 430 -3.24 -28.89 -1.03
C ALA A 430 -3.05 -30.28 -1.64
N VAL A 431 -3.48 -31.32 -0.94
CA VAL A 431 -3.55 -32.68 -1.48
C VAL A 431 -4.74 -32.78 -2.45
N ALA A 432 -4.51 -33.34 -3.63
CA ALA A 432 -5.54 -33.62 -4.62
C ALA A 432 -6.50 -34.69 -4.08
N GLY A 433 -7.79 -34.39 -4.12
CA GLY A 433 -8.83 -35.25 -3.59
C GLY A 433 -10.20 -34.95 -4.19
N GLU A 434 -11.15 -35.84 -3.91
CA GLU A 434 -12.54 -35.72 -4.35
C GLU A 434 -13.18 -34.42 -3.90
N ARG A 435 -14.28 -34.01 -4.55
CA ARG A 435 -14.96 -32.75 -4.20
C ARG A 435 -15.54 -32.77 -2.79
N ALA A 436 -15.88 -33.94 -2.25
CA ALA A 436 -16.41 -34.11 -0.91
C ALA A 436 -15.35 -33.86 0.19
N SER A 437 -14.15 -34.46 0.09
CA SER A 437 -13.10 -34.33 1.11
C SER A 437 -12.52 -32.91 1.23
N ARG A 438 -12.79 -32.02 0.27
CA ARG A 438 -12.40 -30.60 0.35
C ARG A 438 -13.05 -29.85 1.51
N ALA A 439 -14.13 -30.36 2.08
CA ALA A 439 -14.82 -29.82 3.26
C ALA A 439 -14.67 -30.73 4.50
N ASP A 440 -13.72 -31.66 4.48
CA ASP A 440 -13.39 -32.50 5.64
C ASP A 440 -12.64 -31.67 6.69
N SER A 441 -13.17 -31.61 7.92
CA SER A 441 -12.56 -30.85 9.02
C SER A 441 -11.26 -31.47 9.54
N ALA A 442 -10.95 -32.72 9.18
CA ALA A 442 -9.63 -33.31 9.38
C ALA A 442 -8.59 -32.83 8.34
N LEU A 443 -9.02 -32.23 7.22
CA LEU A 443 -8.11 -31.82 6.15
C LEU A 443 -7.25 -30.62 6.56
N SER A 444 -5.94 -30.81 6.45
CA SER A 444 -4.92 -29.79 6.68
C SER A 444 -4.14 -29.54 5.39
N CYS A 445 -4.10 -28.29 4.93
CA CYS A 445 -3.20 -27.88 3.85
C CYS A 445 -1.79 -27.59 4.39
N GLU A 446 -0.83 -27.39 3.50
CA GLU A 446 0.43 -26.72 3.85
C GLU A 446 0.41 -25.28 3.34
N LEU A 447 1.19 -24.41 3.99
CA LEU A 447 1.55 -23.07 3.51
C LEU A 447 3.05 -23.04 3.24
N ALA A 448 3.44 -22.50 2.09
CA ALA A 448 4.82 -22.30 1.68
C ALA A 448 5.19 -20.81 1.66
N ALA A 449 6.47 -20.51 1.87
CA ALA A 449 7.06 -19.19 1.71
C ALA A 449 8.30 -19.27 0.82
N TYR A 450 8.38 -18.46 -0.22
CA TYR A 450 9.46 -18.47 -1.22
C TYR A 450 9.99 -17.07 -1.51
N ASP A 451 11.28 -16.83 -1.35
CA ASP A 451 11.92 -15.55 -1.66
C ASP A 451 12.14 -15.42 -3.19
N LEU A 452 11.37 -14.54 -3.81
CA LEU A 452 11.35 -14.30 -5.26
C LEU A 452 12.63 -13.64 -5.80
N ARG A 453 13.51 -13.11 -4.93
CA ARG A 453 14.80 -12.51 -5.33
C ARG A 453 15.97 -13.49 -5.19
N GLN A 454 15.95 -14.30 -4.14
CA GLN A 454 16.98 -15.30 -3.85
C GLN A 454 16.73 -16.61 -4.62
N GLY A 455 15.51 -16.84 -5.10
CA GLY A 455 15.11 -18.07 -5.78
C GLY A 455 14.94 -19.25 -4.80
N LEU A 456 14.59 -18.95 -3.54
CA LEU A 456 14.75 -19.87 -2.41
C LEU A 456 13.42 -20.13 -1.70
N LEU A 457 13.02 -21.42 -1.62
CA LEU A 457 11.98 -21.86 -0.70
C LEU A 457 12.48 -21.72 0.74
N LEU A 458 11.87 -20.81 1.51
CA LEU A 458 12.26 -20.50 2.89
C LEU A 458 11.73 -21.55 3.87
N TRP A 459 10.47 -21.96 3.72
CA TRP A 459 9.84 -23.02 4.52
C TRP A 459 8.53 -23.52 3.90
N ARG A 460 8.08 -24.67 4.41
CA ARG A 460 6.72 -25.23 4.28
C ARG A 460 6.23 -25.61 5.68
N ARG A 461 4.96 -25.33 6.00
CA ARG A 461 4.35 -25.62 7.31
C ARG A 461 2.93 -26.18 7.12
N LYS A 462 2.55 -27.20 7.88
CA LYS A 462 1.23 -27.83 7.79
C LYS A 462 0.24 -27.15 8.76
N LEU A 463 -0.87 -26.65 8.24
CA LEU A 463 -1.86 -25.86 9.00
C LEU A 463 -3.22 -26.59 9.08
N PRO A 464 -3.90 -26.62 10.23
CA PRO A 464 -5.21 -27.25 10.39
C PRO A 464 -6.34 -26.38 9.81
N THR A 465 -6.35 -26.25 8.48
CA THR A 465 -7.29 -25.41 7.71
C THR A 465 -8.75 -25.89 7.70
N GLN A 466 -9.00 -27.11 8.21
CA GLN A 466 -10.30 -27.81 8.28
C GLN A 466 -11.05 -27.87 6.95
N GLY A 467 -10.29 -28.05 5.88
CA GLY A 467 -10.78 -27.97 4.50
C GLY A 467 -9.73 -27.37 3.57
N LEU A 468 -10.06 -27.35 2.28
CA LEU A 468 -9.18 -26.85 1.22
C LEU A 468 -8.93 -25.35 1.38
N LEU A 469 -7.66 -24.96 1.51
CA LEU A 469 -7.20 -23.57 1.42
C LEU A 469 -7.44 -23.02 0.00
N ASN A 470 -8.12 -21.88 -0.10
CA ASN A 470 -8.46 -21.20 -1.35
C ASN A 470 -7.67 -19.91 -1.55
N VAL A 471 -7.52 -19.10 -0.49
CA VAL A 471 -6.91 -17.77 -0.53
C VAL A 471 -5.82 -17.67 0.53
N VAL A 472 -4.71 -17.06 0.15
CA VAL A 472 -3.66 -16.53 1.02
C VAL A 472 -3.57 -15.06 0.68
N ALA A 473 -3.77 -14.17 1.65
CA ALA A 473 -3.87 -12.72 1.41
C ALA A 473 -3.32 -11.91 2.59
N ALA A 474 -3.07 -10.61 2.38
CA ALA A 474 -2.64 -9.69 3.44
C ALA A 474 -3.47 -8.38 3.48
N PRO A 475 -4.82 -8.45 3.53
CA PRO A 475 -5.71 -7.27 3.41
C PRO A 475 -5.51 -6.24 4.52
N HIS A 476 -4.97 -6.66 5.67
CA HIS A 476 -4.65 -5.81 6.82
C HIS A 476 -3.43 -4.88 6.61
N LEU A 477 -2.76 -4.95 5.45
CA LEU A 477 -1.60 -4.11 5.12
C LEU A 477 -1.93 -2.96 4.17
N THR A 478 -2.73 -3.26 3.15
CA THR A 478 -3.12 -2.34 2.08
C THR A 478 -4.24 -3.00 1.28
N VAL A 479 -5.06 -2.19 0.60
CA VAL A 479 -6.30 -2.66 -0.01
C VAL A 479 -6.09 -3.44 -1.29
N GLU A 480 -5.02 -3.09 -2.01
CA GLU A 480 -4.64 -3.72 -3.25
C GLU A 480 -3.75 -5.00 -3.04
N SER A 481 -3.57 -5.43 -1.79
CA SER A 481 -2.68 -6.54 -1.36
C SER A 481 -3.02 -7.95 -1.88
N THR A 482 -4.21 -8.15 -2.45
CA THR A 482 -4.59 -9.40 -3.14
C THR A 482 -4.18 -9.45 -4.60
N ALA A 483 -3.95 -8.30 -5.23
CA ALA A 483 -3.55 -8.18 -6.64
C ALA A 483 -2.10 -7.68 -6.83
N TYR A 484 -1.48 -7.14 -5.79
CA TYR A 484 -0.16 -6.50 -5.85
C TYR A 484 0.77 -6.98 -4.73
N ALA A 485 2.06 -7.09 -5.05
CA ALA A 485 3.10 -7.33 -4.06
C ALA A 485 3.20 -6.17 -3.06
N VAL A 486 3.04 -6.47 -1.77
CA VAL A 486 3.14 -5.52 -0.66
C VAL A 486 4.57 -5.54 -0.11
N SER A 487 5.00 -4.48 0.57
CA SER A 487 6.15 -4.54 1.48
C SER A 487 5.68 -4.15 2.89
N THR A 488 5.96 -5.03 3.86
CA THR A 488 5.72 -4.81 5.30
C THR A 488 6.91 -4.17 5.98
N ARG A 489 8.12 -4.38 5.43
CA ARG A 489 9.13 -3.32 5.46
C ARG A 489 8.44 -2.09 4.87
N PRO A 490 8.27 -1.00 5.64
CA PRO A 490 7.73 0.22 5.05
C PRO A 490 8.67 0.64 3.91
N LEU A 491 8.11 1.19 2.82
CA LEU A 491 8.87 1.58 1.63
C LEU A 491 9.72 2.84 1.91
N VAL A 492 10.73 2.60 2.73
CA VAL A 492 11.40 3.60 3.54
C VAL A 492 12.90 3.45 3.29
N SER A 493 13.29 4.12 2.23
CA SER A 493 14.16 5.29 2.39
C SER A 493 14.01 5.88 3.82
N TYR A 494 14.93 5.57 4.75
CA TYR A 494 14.80 5.84 6.21
C TYR A 494 14.89 7.31 6.59
N ARG A 495 13.84 8.04 6.25
CA ARG A 495 14.03 9.43 5.87
C ARG A 495 12.84 10.31 6.25
N ASP A 496 11.58 9.96 5.94
CA ASP A 496 10.49 10.96 5.79
C ASP A 496 9.84 11.62 7.02
N LYS A 497 10.66 12.16 7.92
CA LYS A 497 10.31 12.99 9.07
C LYS A 497 9.08 13.93 8.90
N PRO A 498 9.00 15.14 8.29
CA PRO A 498 7.78 15.96 8.40
C PRO A 498 6.50 15.38 7.81
N ALA A 499 6.53 14.53 6.78
CA ALA A 499 5.30 13.86 6.35
C ALA A 499 4.86 12.83 7.40
N TYR A 500 5.81 12.05 7.93
CA TYR A 500 5.61 11.09 9.01
C TYR A 500 5.22 11.77 10.34
N ASP A 501 5.84 12.89 10.71
CA ASP A 501 5.62 13.69 11.91
C ASP A 501 4.34 14.51 11.79
N GLN A 502 3.92 14.96 10.60
CA GLN A 502 2.60 15.58 10.40
C GLN A 502 1.50 14.53 10.44
N ALA A 503 1.70 13.35 9.84
CA ALA A 503 0.78 12.23 9.99
C ALA A 503 0.69 11.80 11.47
N LEU A 504 1.83 11.63 12.16
CA LEU A 504 1.91 11.26 13.57
C LEU A 504 1.34 12.34 14.49
N GLN A 505 1.58 13.64 14.22
CA GLN A 505 0.93 14.74 14.94
C GLN A 505 -0.56 14.82 14.65
N ALA A 506 -1.03 14.44 13.47
CA ALA A 506 -2.45 14.35 13.17
C ALA A 506 -3.09 13.14 13.88
N VAL A 507 -2.42 11.98 13.97
CA VAL A 507 -2.82 10.86 14.84
C VAL A 507 -2.91 11.35 16.29
N GLN A 508 -1.86 11.98 16.80
CA GLN A 508 -1.79 12.45 18.19
C GLN A 508 -2.85 13.52 18.50
N LYS A 509 -3.09 14.49 17.60
CA LYS A 509 -4.14 15.50 17.75
C LYS A 509 -5.54 14.89 17.71
N TRP A 510 -5.78 13.92 16.82
CA TRP A 510 -7.04 13.19 16.74
C TRP A 510 -7.28 12.32 17.98
N MET A 511 -6.27 11.59 18.46
CA MET A 511 -6.35 10.83 19.71
C MET A 511 -6.59 11.75 20.92
N GLN A 512 -5.89 12.88 21.02
CA GLN A 512 -6.13 13.89 22.06
C GLN A 512 -7.51 14.54 21.95
N GLN A 513 -8.10 14.62 20.75
CA GLN A 513 -9.48 15.06 20.58
C GLN A 513 -10.46 14.01 21.10
N GLN A 514 -10.33 12.74 20.67
CA GLN A 514 -11.15 11.63 21.17
C GLN A 514 -11.05 11.46 22.69
N GLU A 515 -9.86 11.64 23.27
CA GLU A 515 -9.66 11.60 24.72
C GLU A 515 -10.35 12.78 25.44
N ARG A 516 -10.31 14.00 24.88
CA ARG A 516 -11.05 15.15 25.42
C ARG A 516 -12.56 15.01 25.27
N GLU A 517 -13.05 14.41 24.20
CA GLU A 517 -14.46 14.09 24.01
C GLU A 517 -14.93 13.03 25.03
N ALA A 518 -14.12 11.99 25.28
CA ALA A 518 -14.38 10.99 26.31
C ALA A 518 -14.33 11.56 27.73
N GLN A 519 -13.33 12.39 28.05
CA GLN A 519 -13.25 13.11 29.33
C GLN A 519 -14.41 14.10 29.50
N GLY A 520 -14.86 14.76 28.43
CA GLY A 520 -16.05 15.61 28.42
C GLY A 520 -17.33 14.84 28.71
N ALA A 521 -17.50 13.65 28.11
CA ALA A 521 -18.61 12.76 28.39
C ALA A 521 -18.59 12.23 29.84
N GLN A 522 -17.42 11.86 30.36
CA GLN A 522 -17.25 11.46 31.77
C GLN A 522 -17.54 12.62 32.73
N GLY A 523 -17.09 13.84 32.41
CA GLY A 523 -17.39 15.05 33.18
C GLY A 523 -18.89 15.38 33.18
N ALA A 524 -19.56 15.28 32.04
CA ALA A 524 -21.01 15.45 31.95
C ALA A 524 -21.77 14.38 32.77
N ALA A 525 -21.33 13.13 32.74
CA ALA A 525 -21.89 12.05 33.57
C ALA A 525 -21.66 12.30 35.08
N ALA A 526 -20.48 12.81 35.46
CA ALA A 526 -20.18 13.16 36.85
C ALA A 526 -21.03 14.34 37.36
N VAL A 527 -21.22 15.38 36.54
CA VAL A 527 -22.13 16.50 36.85
C VAL A 527 -23.58 16.03 36.98
N ALA A 528 -24.04 15.13 36.09
CA ALA A 528 -25.37 14.53 36.19
C ALA A 528 -25.55 13.69 37.47
N ALA A 529 -24.52 12.92 37.85
CA ALA A 529 -24.53 12.16 39.10
C ALA A 529 -24.54 13.06 40.35
N GLN A 530 -23.76 14.15 40.36
CA GLN A 530 -23.78 15.13 41.46
C GLN A 530 -25.13 15.88 41.54
N ALA A 531 -25.76 16.20 40.41
CA ALA A 531 -27.09 16.80 40.39
C ALA A 531 -28.16 15.83 40.94
N ALA A 532 -28.08 14.54 40.61
CA ALA A 532 -28.96 13.51 41.16
C ALA A 532 -28.76 13.31 42.68
N GLN A 533 -27.51 13.32 43.16
CA GLN A 533 -27.20 13.27 44.60
C GLN A 533 -27.73 14.49 45.36
N ALA A 534 -27.57 15.71 44.81
CA ALA A 534 -28.11 16.93 45.40
C ALA A 534 -29.65 16.94 45.43
N ALA A 535 -30.31 16.40 44.39
CA ALA A 535 -31.75 16.23 44.37
C ALA A 535 -32.24 15.24 45.44
N ALA A 536 -31.54 14.11 45.61
CA ALA A 536 -31.85 13.13 46.65
C ALA A 536 -31.65 13.69 48.07
N ALA A 537 -30.58 14.46 48.30
CA ALA A 537 -30.32 15.12 49.59
C ALA A 537 -31.44 16.13 49.95
N ARG A 538 -31.86 16.98 49.00
CA ARG A 538 -32.96 17.93 49.19
C ARG A 538 -34.32 17.23 49.40
N ALA A 539 -34.54 16.06 48.81
CA ALA A 539 -35.73 15.25 49.09
C ALA A 539 -35.70 14.69 50.52
N ALA A 540 -34.55 14.17 50.99
CA ALA A 540 -34.38 13.68 52.35
C ALA A 540 -34.53 14.79 53.41
N GLU A 541 -34.04 16.02 53.13
CA GLU A 541 -34.29 17.19 53.98
C GLU A 541 -35.80 17.46 54.11
N ALA A 542 -36.53 17.48 52.99
CA ALA A 542 -37.97 17.74 52.99
C ALA A 542 -38.76 16.68 53.77
N GLU A 543 -38.37 15.39 53.68
CA GLU A 543 -38.97 14.32 54.49
C GLU A 543 -38.64 14.47 55.98
N LEU A 544 -37.39 14.81 56.33
CA LEU A 544 -36.98 15.04 57.73
C LEU A 544 -37.75 16.21 58.35
N VAL A 545 -37.81 17.36 57.66
CA VAL A 545 -38.59 18.53 58.10
C VAL A 545 -40.09 18.20 58.23
N ALA A 546 -40.66 17.40 57.31
CA ALA A 546 -42.04 16.95 57.36
C ALA A 546 -42.33 15.88 58.43
N ALA A 547 -41.32 15.17 58.93
CA ALA A 547 -41.41 14.27 60.09
C ALA A 547 -41.35 15.08 61.40
N LEU A 548 -40.40 16.00 61.51
CA LEU A 548 -40.20 16.87 62.67
C LEU A 548 -41.41 17.76 62.96
N ALA A 549 -42.07 18.27 61.91
CA ALA A 549 -43.31 19.03 62.03
C ALA A 549 -44.48 18.25 62.68
N LYS A 550 -44.36 16.91 62.84
CA LYS A 550 -45.37 16.03 63.47
C LYS A 550 -45.01 15.64 64.91
N GLN A 551 -43.77 15.86 65.36
CA GLN A 551 -43.31 15.53 66.71
C GLN A 551 -43.11 16.80 67.54
N GLY A 552 -44.18 17.22 68.24
CA GLY A 552 -44.21 18.41 69.09
C GLY A 552 -43.46 18.30 70.41
N ASP A 553 -42.29 17.65 70.43
CA ASP A 553 -41.47 17.47 71.64
C ASP A 553 -40.18 18.32 71.57
N GLY A 554 -39.95 19.11 72.61
CA GLY A 554 -38.96 20.20 72.61
C GLY A 554 -37.50 19.71 72.57
N VAL A 555 -37.22 18.51 73.07
CA VAL A 555 -35.86 17.94 73.07
C VAL A 555 -35.45 17.50 71.67
N LEU A 556 -36.34 16.83 70.95
CA LEU A 556 -36.10 16.38 69.57
C LEU A 556 -35.90 17.58 68.62
N GLN A 557 -36.63 18.69 68.83
CA GLN A 557 -36.42 19.92 68.06
C GLN A 557 -35.00 20.50 68.18
N GLN A 558 -34.28 20.24 69.28
CA GLN A 558 -32.94 20.79 69.47
C GLN A 558 -31.86 19.94 68.77
N GLN A 559 -31.96 18.62 68.84
CA GLN A 559 -31.11 17.72 68.05
C GLN A 559 -31.38 17.88 66.54
N ALA A 560 -32.64 17.97 66.15
CA ALA A 560 -33.06 18.20 64.77
C ALA A 560 -32.50 19.49 64.17
N LYS A 561 -32.37 20.57 64.96
CA LYS A 561 -31.73 21.82 64.52
C LYS A 561 -30.22 21.67 64.30
N GLN A 562 -29.56 20.77 65.02
CA GLN A 562 -28.14 20.46 64.80
C GLN A 562 -27.96 19.61 63.54
N GLU A 563 -28.79 18.58 63.35
CA GLU A 563 -28.79 17.74 62.15
C GLU A 563 -29.16 18.56 60.89
N GLN A 564 -30.14 19.46 60.97
CA GLN A 564 -30.47 20.38 59.88
C GLN A 564 -29.34 21.37 59.59
N ALA A 565 -28.64 21.92 60.61
CA ALA A 565 -27.50 22.80 60.39
C ALA A 565 -26.37 22.09 59.62
N VAL A 566 -26.03 20.85 60.01
CA VAL A 566 -25.04 20.02 59.31
C VAL A 566 -25.47 19.74 57.85
N LEU A 567 -26.76 19.50 57.61
CA LEU A 567 -27.28 19.26 56.26
C LEU A 567 -27.26 20.53 55.39
N VAL A 568 -27.56 21.69 55.97
CA VAL A 568 -27.51 23.00 55.30
C VAL A 568 -26.07 23.37 54.93
N ASP A 569 -25.11 23.17 55.85
CA ASP A 569 -23.69 23.40 55.56
C ASP A 569 -23.19 22.47 54.44
N ALA A 570 -23.56 21.17 54.47
CA ALA A 570 -23.22 20.23 53.42
C ALA A 570 -23.84 20.58 52.05
N LEU A 571 -25.09 21.06 52.02
CA LEU A 571 -25.72 21.56 50.80
C LEU A 571 -25.04 22.85 50.28
N ALA A 572 -24.59 23.73 51.18
CA ALA A 572 -23.85 24.93 50.81
C ALA A 572 -22.46 24.61 50.20
N GLU A 573 -21.76 23.59 50.69
CA GLU A 573 -20.53 23.08 50.06
C GLU A 573 -20.79 22.50 48.67
N VAL A 574 -21.88 21.73 48.49
CA VAL A 574 -22.28 21.18 47.19
C VAL A 574 -22.64 22.28 46.18
N ASP A 575 -23.43 23.28 46.57
CA ASP A 575 -23.80 24.40 45.68
C ASP A 575 -22.58 25.29 45.34
N GLN A 576 -21.65 25.51 46.28
CA GLN A 576 -20.37 26.16 45.98
C GLN A 576 -19.52 25.34 44.99
N GLY A 577 -19.47 24.02 45.18
CA GLY A 577 -18.80 23.09 44.25
C GLY A 577 -19.40 23.14 42.84
N GLN A 578 -20.73 23.17 42.73
CA GLN A 578 -21.42 23.30 41.45
C GLN A 578 -21.15 24.67 40.79
N GLN A 579 -21.19 25.78 41.54
CA GLN A 579 -20.86 27.11 41.00
C GLN A 579 -19.41 27.18 40.49
N ALA A 580 -18.45 26.60 41.22
CA ALA A 580 -17.05 26.52 40.81
C ALA A 580 -16.84 25.66 39.54
N GLN A 581 -17.58 24.57 39.39
CA GLN A 581 -17.56 23.76 38.17
C GLN A 581 -18.23 24.47 36.98
N GLN A 582 -19.39 25.12 37.19
CA GLN A 582 -20.07 25.91 36.16
C GLN A 582 -19.20 27.07 35.66
N GLY A 583 -18.48 27.75 36.56
CA GLY A 583 -17.51 28.78 36.19
C GLY A 583 -16.42 28.26 35.25
N LYS A 584 -15.83 27.09 35.56
CA LYS A 584 -14.84 26.42 34.71
C LYS A 584 -15.43 26.00 33.36
N ALA A 585 -16.64 25.44 33.33
CA ALA A 585 -17.32 25.05 32.10
C ALA A 585 -17.64 26.27 31.20
N GLN A 586 -18.10 27.37 31.78
CA GLN A 586 -18.31 28.62 31.03
C GLN A 586 -17.00 29.23 30.52
N GLN A 587 -15.90 29.13 31.28
CA GLN A 587 -14.58 29.58 30.84
C GLN A 587 -14.08 28.74 29.66
N ALA A 588 -14.21 27.41 29.71
CA ALA A 588 -13.87 26.52 28.61
C ALA A 588 -14.71 26.83 27.35
N GLN A 589 -16.03 26.99 27.48
CA GLN A 589 -16.89 27.36 26.34
C GLN A 589 -16.59 28.76 25.77
N ARG A 590 -16.12 29.71 26.59
CA ARG A 590 -15.65 31.02 26.10
C ARG A 590 -14.36 30.88 25.29
N GLN A 591 -13.41 30.09 25.75
CA GLN A 591 -12.17 29.82 25.02
C GLN A 591 -12.45 29.06 23.71
N GLU A 592 -13.26 28.01 23.74
CA GLU A 592 -13.69 27.25 22.55
C GLU A 592 -14.39 28.16 21.52
N ARG A 593 -15.23 29.10 21.98
CA ARG A 593 -15.85 30.11 21.11
C ARG A 593 -14.83 31.10 20.54
N GLN A 594 -13.83 31.53 21.31
CA GLN A 594 -12.75 32.41 20.82
C GLN A 594 -11.91 31.70 19.75
N GLU A 595 -11.55 30.44 19.97
CA GLU A 595 -10.81 29.61 19.01
C GLU A 595 -11.64 29.37 17.73
N LYS A 596 -12.95 29.10 17.86
CA LYS A 596 -13.87 28.96 16.70
C LYS A 596 -14.11 30.27 15.96
N VAL A 597 -14.21 31.41 16.65
CA VAL A 597 -14.31 32.74 16.02
C VAL A 597 -13.03 33.05 15.24
N ALA A 598 -11.85 32.90 15.84
CA ALA A 598 -10.58 33.12 15.15
C ALA A 598 -10.40 32.22 13.91
N PHE A 599 -10.87 30.96 13.98
CA PHE A 599 -10.87 30.07 12.82
C PHE A 599 -11.82 30.53 11.70
N VAL A 600 -13.04 30.96 12.05
CA VAL A 600 -14.02 31.48 11.07
C VAL A 600 -13.56 32.81 10.46
N GLU A 601 -12.95 33.69 11.25
CA GLU A 601 -12.37 34.96 10.77
C GLU A 601 -11.21 34.70 9.78
N ALA A 602 -10.34 33.74 10.07
CA ALA A 602 -9.30 33.31 9.14
C ALA A 602 -9.88 32.72 7.83
N LEU A 603 -10.94 31.91 7.93
CA LEU A 603 -11.60 31.33 6.76
C LEU A 603 -12.29 32.40 5.89
N ALA A 604 -12.94 33.37 6.53
CA ALA A 604 -13.59 34.49 5.85
C ALA A 604 -12.57 35.42 5.17
N ALA A 605 -11.42 35.68 5.81
CA ALA A 605 -10.32 36.41 5.19
C ALA A 605 -9.82 35.73 3.90
N MET A 606 -9.62 34.41 3.93
CA MET A 606 -9.23 33.63 2.73
C MET A 606 -10.29 33.72 1.61
N GLN A 607 -11.58 33.55 1.93
CA GLN A 607 -12.66 33.66 0.93
C GLN A 607 -12.78 35.08 0.35
N THR A 608 -12.57 36.12 1.16
CA THR A 608 -12.57 37.51 0.68
C THR A 608 -11.41 37.76 -0.28
N GLN A 609 -10.23 37.23 0.03
CA GLN A 609 -9.04 37.30 -0.82
C GLN A 609 -9.23 36.56 -2.15
N GLU A 610 -9.94 35.43 -2.16
CA GLU A 610 -10.28 34.66 -3.36
C GLU A 610 -11.30 35.38 -4.26
N GLN A 611 -12.35 35.98 -3.69
CA GLN A 611 -13.33 36.77 -4.45
C GLN A 611 -12.70 38.00 -5.11
N LEU A 612 -11.75 38.66 -4.45
CA LEU A 612 -11.01 39.80 -5.02
C LEU A 612 -10.18 39.38 -6.25
N GLN A 613 -9.52 38.21 -6.22
CA GLN A 613 -8.81 37.66 -7.38
C GLN A 613 -9.76 37.37 -8.54
N GLN A 614 -10.92 36.77 -8.26
CA GLN A 614 -11.91 36.41 -9.29
C GLN A 614 -12.52 37.64 -9.97
N GLN A 615 -12.80 38.73 -9.23
CA GLN A 615 -13.26 39.99 -9.81
C GLN A 615 -12.18 40.67 -10.67
N GLN A 616 -10.91 40.60 -10.27
CA GLN A 616 -9.80 41.14 -11.06
C GLN A 616 -9.62 40.36 -12.37
N ALA A 617 -9.70 39.02 -12.34
CA ALA A 617 -9.63 38.17 -13.53
C ALA A 617 -10.73 38.50 -14.56
N GLY A 618 -11.99 38.56 -14.12
CA GLY A 618 -13.14 38.81 -15.01
C GLY A 618 -13.13 40.18 -15.72
N SER A 619 -12.38 41.16 -15.20
CA SER A 619 -12.22 42.46 -15.85
C SER A 619 -11.19 42.48 -16.99
N GLY A 620 -10.25 41.53 -17.01
CA GLY A 620 -9.18 41.48 -18.02
C GLY A 620 -9.66 40.95 -19.38
N GLU A 621 -10.50 39.91 -19.38
CA GLU A 621 -10.98 39.26 -20.61
C GLU A 621 -11.81 40.22 -21.48
N ALA A 622 -12.61 41.09 -20.85
CA ALA A 622 -13.39 42.13 -21.52
C ALA A 622 -12.52 43.17 -22.25
N GLN A 623 -11.33 43.49 -21.73
CA GLN A 623 -10.39 44.40 -22.39
C GLN A 623 -9.58 43.70 -23.49
N GLN A 624 -9.21 42.43 -23.31
CA GLN A 624 -8.49 41.67 -24.33
C GLN A 624 -9.35 41.45 -25.60
N HIS A 625 -10.64 41.15 -25.45
CA HIS A 625 -11.55 41.04 -26.60
C HIS A 625 -11.74 42.37 -27.35
N ALA A 626 -11.66 43.52 -26.68
CA ALA A 626 -11.72 44.82 -27.34
C ALA A 626 -10.45 45.15 -28.14
N GLN A 627 -9.27 44.73 -27.66
CA GLN A 627 -7.99 44.99 -28.33
C GLN A 627 -7.72 44.06 -29.52
N GLN A 628 -8.11 42.78 -29.44
CA GLN A 628 -7.95 41.83 -30.57
C GLN A 628 -8.78 42.20 -31.81
N ALA A 629 -9.80 43.06 -31.67
CA ALA A 629 -10.62 43.52 -32.79
C ALA A 629 -10.00 44.66 -33.62
N GLN A 630 -8.83 45.20 -33.24
CA GLN A 630 -8.23 46.39 -33.86
C GLN A 630 -6.83 46.21 -34.46
N GLN A 631 -6.25 45.01 -34.40
CA GLN A 631 -4.89 44.72 -34.90
C GLN A 631 -4.90 43.61 -35.96
N GLY A 632 -5.71 43.80 -37.00
CA GLY A 632 -5.90 42.87 -38.12
C GLY A 632 -5.48 43.40 -39.50
N ASP A 633 -4.84 44.57 -39.57
CA ASP A 633 -4.36 45.20 -40.80
C ASP A 633 -3.13 46.08 -40.51
N ALA A 634 -2.23 46.19 -41.51
CA ALA A 634 -0.97 46.96 -41.51
C ALA A 634 0.12 46.57 -40.47
N VAL A 635 1.44 46.77 -40.72
CA VAL A 635 2.26 46.62 -41.94
C VAL A 635 3.73 46.49 -41.51
N GLU A 636 4.59 46.17 -42.47
CA GLU A 636 6.06 46.10 -42.43
C GLU A 636 6.81 47.33 -41.80
N GLN A 637 8.06 47.11 -41.35
CA GLN A 637 9.19 48.06 -41.15
C GLN A 637 9.48 48.73 -39.77
N LEU A 638 10.71 48.45 -39.28
CA LEU A 638 11.75 49.35 -38.69
C LEU A 638 11.43 50.34 -37.54
N GLY A 639 12.27 50.35 -36.47
CA GLY A 639 12.52 51.60 -35.69
C GLY A 639 13.02 51.53 -34.22
N MET A 640 14.35 51.54 -34.03
CA MET A 640 15.17 52.17 -32.97
C MET A 640 14.57 52.77 -31.65
N ALA A 641 15.31 52.51 -30.54
CA ALA A 641 15.74 53.42 -29.45
C ALA A 641 14.92 53.69 -28.14
N ASP A 642 15.63 53.49 -27.02
CA ASP A 642 15.73 54.23 -25.74
C ASP A 642 14.53 54.72 -24.90
N GLY A 643 14.50 54.29 -23.62
CA GLY A 643 14.85 55.22 -22.52
C GLY A 643 13.87 55.47 -21.35
N GLN A 644 14.17 54.88 -20.17
CA GLN A 644 13.77 55.32 -18.80
C GLN A 644 12.24 55.30 -18.47
N GLY A 645 11.76 55.23 -17.21
CA GLY A 645 12.37 55.02 -15.88
C GLY A 645 11.39 55.38 -14.74
N VAL A 646 11.58 54.85 -13.51
CA VAL A 646 10.77 55.07 -12.26
C VAL A 646 9.38 54.36 -12.27
N VAL A 647 8.85 53.56 -11.32
CA VAL A 647 9.16 53.02 -9.95
C VAL A 647 8.13 53.42 -8.87
N ARG A 648 7.11 52.55 -8.66
CA ARG A 648 6.42 52.11 -7.41
C ARG A 648 5.06 51.46 -7.78
N ALA A 649 4.80 50.19 -7.43
CA ALA A 649 4.32 49.66 -6.13
C ALA A 649 2.93 50.21 -5.73
N GLY A 650 1.94 49.42 -5.32
CA GLY A 650 1.85 47.98 -5.01
C GLY A 650 0.80 47.80 -3.88
N GLY A 651 0.14 46.65 -3.66
CA GLY A 651 0.13 45.36 -4.36
C GLY A 651 -0.99 44.48 -3.77
N GLY A 652 -1.11 43.22 -4.19
CA GLY A 652 -2.09 42.28 -3.64
C GLY A 652 -1.66 40.84 -3.86
N GLU A 653 -1.52 40.07 -2.78
CA GLU A 653 -1.19 38.64 -2.84
C GLU A 653 -2.43 37.75 -2.90
N GLY A 654 -2.22 36.55 -3.42
CA GLY A 654 -3.20 35.48 -3.49
C GLY A 654 -2.89 34.63 -4.71
N GLN A 655 -2.29 33.46 -4.52
CA GLN A 655 -1.91 32.60 -5.64
C GLN A 655 -2.12 31.13 -5.31
N VAL A 656 -2.95 30.47 -6.13
CA VAL A 656 -3.20 29.03 -6.08
C VAL A 656 -1.91 28.27 -6.42
N VAL A 657 -1.70 27.11 -5.78
CA VAL A 657 -0.44 26.34 -5.72
C VAL A 657 0.26 26.19 -7.07
N ARG A 658 1.28 27.03 -7.31
CA ARG A 658 2.11 27.04 -8.52
C ARG A 658 3.37 26.18 -8.31
N ALA A 659 3.20 24.85 -8.32
CA ALA A 659 4.24 23.87 -7.96
C ALA A 659 5.36 23.66 -9.03
N LEU A 660 5.94 24.75 -9.55
CA LEU A 660 7.03 24.75 -10.54
C LEU A 660 8.11 25.78 -10.17
N SER A 661 8.87 25.48 -9.10
CA SER A 661 9.78 26.41 -8.41
C SER A 661 9.04 27.56 -7.70
N GLU A 662 9.54 27.95 -6.52
CA GLU A 662 9.11 29.20 -5.87
C GLU A 662 9.75 30.45 -6.52
N LEU A 663 10.61 30.25 -7.51
CA LEU A 663 11.27 31.30 -8.28
C LEU A 663 10.69 31.35 -9.69
N ASP A 664 10.51 32.56 -10.20
CA ASP A 664 10.11 32.77 -11.58
C ASP A 664 11.07 32.06 -12.57
N PRO A 665 10.55 31.69 -13.76
CA PRO A 665 11.38 31.22 -14.86
C PRO A 665 12.58 32.14 -15.09
N LEU A 666 13.71 31.56 -15.48
CA LEU A 666 14.90 32.32 -15.88
C LEU A 666 14.51 33.34 -16.96
N PRO A 667 14.88 34.62 -16.82
CA PRO A 667 14.65 35.63 -17.86
C PRO A 667 15.16 35.17 -19.23
N ALA A 668 14.51 35.61 -20.31
CA ALA A 668 14.87 35.19 -21.67
C ALA A 668 16.28 35.68 -22.10
N ASP A 669 16.83 36.67 -21.40
CA ASP A 669 18.19 37.18 -21.52
C ASP A 669 19.20 36.52 -20.55
N ASP A 670 18.73 35.74 -19.55
CA ASP A 670 19.62 34.92 -18.73
C ASP A 670 20.26 33.82 -19.62
N PRO A 671 21.60 33.70 -19.70
CA PRO A 671 22.23 32.74 -20.59
C PRO A 671 21.92 31.26 -20.26
N LEU A 672 21.35 30.96 -19.08
CA LEU A 672 20.85 29.63 -18.72
C LEU A 672 19.50 29.28 -19.37
N SER A 673 18.73 30.26 -19.86
CA SER A 673 17.45 30.02 -20.56
C SER A 673 17.61 29.14 -21.81
N GLN A 674 18.78 29.21 -22.45
CA GLN A 674 19.19 28.38 -23.60
C GLN A 674 19.51 26.92 -23.21
N TYR A 675 19.65 26.63 -21.91
CA TYR A 675 20.12 25.38 -21.35
C TYR A 675 19.18 24.89 -20.23
N PRO A 676 17.88 24.67 -20.54
CA PRO A 676 16.88 24.32 -19.54
C PRO A 676 17.27 23.04 -18.78
N PRO A 677 16.99 22.95 -17.47
CA PRO A 677 17.38 21.82 -16.66
C PRO A 677 16.67 20.54 -17.10
N VAL A 678 17.43 19.51 -17.48
CA VAL A 678 16.86 18.18 -17.76
C VAL A 678 16.48 17.54 -16.43
N LEU A 679 15.19 17.61 -16.11
CA LEU A 679 14.64 17.11 -14.86
C LEU A 679 14.60 15.58 -14.85
N ASP A 680 14.76 15.00 -13.67
CA ASP A 680 14.43 13.61 -13.45
C ASP A 680 12.90 13.41 -13.33
N SER A 681 12.42 12.21 -13.64
CA SER A 681 11.01 11.86 -13.42
C SER A 681 10.71 11.63 -11.94
N VAL A 682 11.73 11.25 -11.15
CA VAL A 682 11.65 11.13 -9.70
C VAL A 682 11.99 12.47 -9.06
N ARG A 683 11.04 13.02 -8.29
CA ARG A 683 11.24 14.25 -7.50
C ARG A 683 11.94 13.94 -6.18
N TRP A 684 12.49 14.97 -5.55
CA TRP A 684 12.72 14.96 -4.11
C TRP A 684 11.39 14.78 -3.38
N SER A 685 11.41 14.12 -2.23
CA SER A 685 10.22 13.92 -1.40
C SER A 685 9.53 15.21 -0.89
N SER A 686 10.20 16.36 -0.96
CA SER A 686 9.59 17.70 -0.80
C SER A 686 8.59 18.06 -1.91
N GLY A 687 8.50 17.22 -2.95
CA GLY A 687 7.87 17.55 -4.22
C GLY A 687 8.77 18.39 -5.14
N LEU A 688 9.98 18.78 -4.71
CA LEU A 688 10.87 19.60 -5.55
C LEU A 688 11.52 18.77 -6.68
N PRO A 689 11.73 19.37 -7.85
CA PRO A 689 12.42 18.70 -8.95
C PRO A 689 13.92 18.52 -8.65
N ARG A 690 14.55 17.57 -9.35
CA ARG A 690 16.01 17.35 -9.35
C ARG A 690 16.52 17.15 -10.78
N LEU A 691 17.80 17.41 -11.03
CA LEU A 691 18.43 17.16 -12.33
C LEU A 691 18.60 15.66 -12.57
N SER A 692 18.32 15.17 -13.78
CA SER A 692 18.48 13.74 -14.06
C SER A 692 19.94 13.31 -14.06
N LEU A 693 20.28 12.33 -13.21
CA LEU A 693 21.65 11.79 -13.15
C LEU A 693 22.06 11.12 -14.46
N SER A 694 21.10 10.53 -15.18
CA SER A 694 21.35 9.94 -16.50
C SER A 694 21.76 10.98 -17.55
N ALA A 695 21.12 12.15 -17.53
CA ALA A 695 21.50 13.30 -18.36
C ALA A 695 22.89 13.82 -17.97
N LYS A 696 23.14 14.05 -16.67
CA LYS A 696 24.45 14.48 -16.13
C LYS A 696 25.59 13.50 -16.43
N GLY A 697 25.29 12.20 -16.58
CA GLY A 697 26.25 11.15 -16.92
C GLY A 697 26.58 11.04 -18.43
N SER A 698 25.73 11.58 -19.30
CA SER A 698 25.86 11.42 -20.75
C SER A 698 27.06 12.19 -21.33
N ARG A 699 28.01 11.47 -21.96
CA ARG A 699 29.16 12.09 -22.62
C ARG A 699 28.73 12.76 -23.93
N GLY A 700 28.60 14.08 -23.92
CA GLY A 700 28.33 14.90 -25.12
C GLY A 700 27.16 15.87 -25.00
N SER A 701 26.34 15.78 -23.95
CA SER A 701 25.24 16.72 -23.69
C SER A 701 25.72 18.12 -23.25
N GLY A 702 26.80 18.19 -22.47
CA GLY A 702 27.38 19.46 -22.03
C GLY A 702 26.35 20.32 -21.27
N LEU A 703 26.29 21.62 -21.59
CA LEU A 703 25.29 22.53 -21.01
C LEU A 703 23.83 22.08 -21.27
N ALA A 704 23.55 21.32 -22.34
CA ALA A 704 22.21 20.84 -22.67
C ALA A 704 21.69 19.70 -21.77
N ALA A 705 22.50 19.19 -20.83
CA ALA A 705 21.98 18.41 -19.69
C ALA A 705 21.37 19.30 -18.57
N GLY A 706 21.35 20.61 -18.76
CA GLY A 706 21.10 21.60 -17.71
C GLY A 706 22.38 21.92 -16.95
N ALA A 707 22.64 23.21 -16.70
CA ALA A 707 23.77 23.64 -15.87
C ALA A 707 23.39 23.87 -14.40
N GLN A 708 22.20 24.42 -14.16
CA GLN A 708 21.65 24.76 -12.84
C GLN A 708 20.14 24.50 -12.82
N LEU A 709 19.62 24.04 -11.69
CA LEU A 709 18.20 23.98 -11.39
C LEU A 709 17.95 24.82 -10.13
N ARG A 710 17.42 26.05 -10.30
CA ARG A 710 16.96 26.87 -9.16
C ARG A 710 15.74 26.20 -8.53
N LEU A 711 15.69 26.13 -7.20
CA LEU A 711 14.63 25.43 -6.46
C LEU A 711 13.70 26.44 -5.78
N PHE A 712 14.25 27.24 -4.86
CA PHE A 712 13.53 28.25 -4.08
C PHE A 712 14.51 29.22 -3.39
N HIS A 713 13.98 30.23 -2.68
CA HIS A 713 14.74 31.04 -1.72
C HIS A 713 14.41 30.65 -0.28
N TYR A 714 15.43 30.63 0.57
CA TYR A 714 15.32 30.31 1.99
C TYR A 714 15.87 31.43 2.87
N ASP A 715 15.25 31.66 4.04
CA ASP A 715 15.85 32.51 5.06
C ASP A 715 17.07 31.82 5.69
N VAL A 716 18.24 32.14 5.14
CA VAL A 716 19.52 31.68 5.67
C VAL A 716 20.02 32.51 6.85
N GLU A 717 19.34 33.59 7.28
CA GLU A 717 19.83 34.49 8.33
C GLU A 717 20.10 33.82 9.70
N PRO A 718 19.32 32.82 10.17
CA PRO A 718 19.67 32.06 11.38
C PRO A 718 21.00 31.29 11.21
N LEU A 719 21.20 30.65 10.06
CA LEU A 719 22.43 29.91 9.75
C LEU A 719 23.61 30.86 9.52
N ARG A 720 23.41 31.98 8.80
CA ARG A 720 24.42 33.00 8.53
C ARG A 720 24.94 33.63 9.80
N ARG A 721 24.07 33.93 10.78
CA ARG A 721 24.48 34.43 12.10
C ARG A 721 25.32 33.41 12.87
N GLN A 722 24.89 32.14 12.92
CA GLN A 722 25.67 31.08 13.58
C GLN A 722 27.04 30.86 12.92
N VAL A 723 27.13 30.99 11.59
CA VAL A 723 28.37 30.84 10.83
C VAL A 723 29.27 32.09 10.94
N ALA A 724 28.69 33.29 11.05
CA ALA A 724 29.42 34.53 11.29
C ALA A 724 29.91 34.68 12.75
N ALA A 725 29.35 33.90 13.68
CA ALA A 725 29.84 33.76 15.06
C ALA A 725 31.03 32.79 15.20
N LEU A 726 31.46 32.13 14.11
CA LEU A 726 32.69 31.36 14.07
C LEU A 726 33.91 32.29 13.94
N SER A 727 34.98 31.97 14.66
CA SER A 727 36.26 32.65 14.48
C SER A 727 36.94 32.21 13.18
N GLU A 728 37.93 32.98 12.73
CA GLU A 728 38.83 32.54 11.64
C GLU A 728 39.59 31.25 11.98
N GLN A 729 39.73 30.92 13.28
CA GLN A 729 40.37 29.69 13.75
C GLN A 729 39.44 28.47 13.64
N ASP A 730 38.12 28.59 13.80
CA ASP A 730 37.14 27.48 13.63
C ASP A 730 37.22 26.84 12.23
N TRP A 731 37.71 27.57 11.23
CA TRP A 731 37.88 27.10 9.85
C TRP A 731 39.23 26.39 9.61
N THR A 732 40.12 26.33 10.59
CA THR A 732 41.44 25.70 10.47
C THR A 732 41.40 24.19 10.68
N GLU A 733 42.42 23.49 10.19
CA GLU A 733 42.65 22.08 10.47
C GLU A 733 42.89 21.83 11.98
N GLU A 734 43.58 22.72 12.68
CA GLU A 734 43.92 22.59 14.09
C GLU A 734 42.68 22.55 14.99
N VAL A 735 41.79 23.55 14.88
CA VAL A 735 40.56 23.61 15.67
C VAL A 735 39.60 22.48 15.28
N GLN A 736 39.48 22.15 13.99
CA GLN A 736 38.61 21.04 13.57
C GLN A 736 39.14 19.67 14.01
N ARG A 737 40.46 19.44 14.03
CA ARG A 737 41.04 18.24 14.67
C ARG A 737 40.75 18.20 16.16
N ALA A 738 40.85 19.33 16.87
CA ALA A 738 40.68 19.38 18.33
C ALA A 738 39.23 19.28 18.81
N SER A 739 38.26 19.78 18.03
CA SER A 739 36.87 19.99 18.47
C SER A 739 35.79 19.39 17.55
N ASN A 740 36.17 18.93 16.36
CA ASN A 740 35.33 18.19 15.42
C ASN A 740 36.01 16.83 15.14
N ALA A 741 35.84 16.26 13.95
CA ALA A 741 36.69 15.22 13.39
C ALA A 741 37.40 15.75 12.13
N TRP A 742 38.41 15.04 11.61
CA TRP A 742 39.18 15.48 10.43
C TRP A 742 39.37 14.37 9.39
N ILE A 743 39.40 14.75 8.10
CA ILE A 743 39.82 13.88 6.99
C ILE A 743 40.98 14.55 6.25
N GLY A 744 42.20 14.06 6.51
CA GLY A 744 43.41 14.46 5.79
C GLY A 744 43.60 13.70 4.47
N GLY A 745 44.70 13.98 3.75
CA GLY A 745 45.01 13.35 2.47
C GLY A 745 44.30 13.99 1.27
N ARG A 746 43.77 15.21 1.44
CA ARG A 746 43.01 15.95 0.42
C ARG A 746 43.62 17.30 0.09
N GLU A 747 44.70 17.68 0.76
CA GLU A 747 45.26 19.03 0.81
C GLU A 747 45.87 19.41 -0.54
N GLY A 748 46.62 18.50 -1.17
CA GLY A 748 47.19 18.71 -2.50
C GLY A 748 46.14 19.01 -3.58
N ASN A 749 45.04 18.25 -3.59
CA ASN A 749 43.94 18.47 -4.54
C ASN A 749 43.13 19.74 -4.22
N GLN A 750 42.94 20.07 -2.94
CA GLN A 750 42.30 21.32 -2.52
C GLN A 750 43.16 22.53 -2.89
N ASN A 751 44.46 22.52 -2.61
CA ASN A 751 45.37 23.63 -2.94
C ASN A 751 45.57 23.79 -4.46
N ALA A 752 45.55 22.71 -5.23
CA ALA A 752 45.66 22.77 -6.69
C ALA A 752 44.49 23.55 -7.33
N PHE A 753 43.24 23.20 -6.98
CA PHE A 753 42.03 23.72 -7.64
C PHE A 753 41.27 24.80 -6.84
N LYS A 754 41.41 24.85 -5.52
CA LYS A 754 40.62 25.69 -4.59
C LYS A 754 41.52 26.35 -3.53
N PRO A 755 42.63 27.03 -3.92
CA PRO A 755 43.59 27.61 -2.98
C PRO A 755 42.93 28.55 -1.98
N GLY A 756 43.25 28.38 -0.69
CA GLY A 756 42.70 29.18 0.41
C GLY A 756 41.23 28.91 0.76
N ALA A 757 40.51 28.08 0.00
CA ALA A 757 39.17 27.65 0.37
C ALA A 757 39.23 26.72 1.60
N ARG A 758 38.31 26.93 2.55
CA ARG A 758 38.20 26.16 3.79
C ARG A 758 36.82 25.53 3.89
N ALA A 759 36.71 24.41 4.60
CA ALA A 759 35.44 23.73 4.78
C ALA A 759 35.28 23.19 6.19
N ILE A 760 34.06 23.30 6.72
CA ILE A 760 33.62 22.59 7.91
C ILE A 760 32.82 21.39 7.45
N MET A 761 33.32 20.19 7.73
CA MET A 761 32.66 18.94 7.39
C MET A 761 31.65 18.56 8.49
N LEU A 762 30.41 18.27 8.07
CA LEU A 762 29.31 17.86 8.94
C LEU A 762 28.90 16.42 8.63
N ILE A 763 28.78 16.11 7.33
CA ILE A 763 28.74 14.74 6.80
C ILE A 763 29.74 14.68 5.63
N PHE A 764 30.49 13.60 5.47
CA PHE A 764 31.39 13.43 4.33
C PHE A 764 31.48 11.96 3.88
N SER A 765 31.84 11.73 2.62
CA SER A 765 31.95 10.41 2.02
C SER A 765 33.25 10.21 1.25
N ASP A 766 33.60 8.96 1.02
CA ASP A 766 34.71 8.55 0.17
C ASP A 766 34.44 8.77 -1.33
N ARG A 767 35.31 8.25 -2.21
CA ARG A 767 35.25 8.54 -3.66
C ARG A 767 34.04 7.92 -4.36
N ASP A 768 33.62 6.73 -3.96
CA ASP A 768 32.44 6.07 -4.55
C ASP A 768 31.12 6.53 -3.89
N GLY A 769 31.22 7.25 -2.76
CA GLY A 769 30.09 7.80 -2.03
C GLY A 769 29.33 6.77 -1.19
N ARG A 770 29.89 5.59 -0.95
CA ARG A 770 29.24 4.50 -0.20
C ARG A 770 29.56 4.54 1.29
N HIS A 771 30.80 4.85 1.67
CA HIS A 771 31.16 5.00 3.08
C HIS A 771 30.95 6.45 3.49
N VAL A 772 29.96 6.68 4.34
CA VAL A 772 29.57 8.02 4.79
C VAL A 772 29.83 8.17 6.29
N TYR A 773 30.32 9.34 6.68
CA TYR A 773 30.81 9.65 8.01
C TYR A 773 30.15 10.94 8.50
N ARG A 774 29.54 10.91 9.68
CA ARG A 774 28.92 12.07 10.35
C ARG A 774 29.87 12.61 11.41
N PHE A 775 30.18 13.90 11.31
CA PHE A 775 31.13 14.60 12.15
C PHE A 775 30.44 15.16 13.40
N PRO A 776 31.12 15.31 14.55
CA PRO A 776 30.55 15.88 15.77
C PRO A 776 29.84 17.23 15.56
N TRP A 777 30.40 18.12 14.73
CA TRP A 777 29.79 19.43 14.46
C TRP A 777 28.50 19.36 13.66
N HIS A 778 28.12 18.22 13.06
CA HIS A 778 26.78 18.02 12.52
C HIS A 778 25.73 18.40 13.57
N ASP A 779 25.87 17.90 14.79
CA ASP A 779 24.86 18.07 15.83
C ASP A 779 24.89 19.49 16.44
N ARG A 780 26.01 20.24 16.29
CA ARG A 780 26.13 21.70 16.56
C ARG A 780 25.28 22.55 15.59
N PHE A 781 25.20 22.16 14.32
CA PHE A 781 24.47 22.91 13.28
C PHE A 781 23.08 22.34 12.96
N LYS A 782 22.79 21.09 13.35
CA LYS A 782 21.55 20.37 13.06
C LYS A 782 20.26 21.19 13.31
N PRO A 783 20.08 21.93 14.42
CA PRO A 783 18.84 22.69 14.65
C PRO A 783 18.55 23.77 13.59
N LEU A 784 19.59 24.28 12.92
CA LEU A 784 19.48 25.30 11.86
C LEU A 784 19.45 24.67 10.46
N LEU A 785 20.09 23.51 10.29
CA LEU A 785 20.19 22.81 9.02
C LEU A 785 19.02 21.88 8.75
N GLU A 786 18.45 21.23 9.78
CA GLU A 786 17.35 20.28 9.60
C GLU A 786 16.16 20.96 8.89
N PRO A 787 15.60 22.11 9.33
CA PRO A 787 14.52 22.79 8.59
C PRO A 787 14.82 23.12 7.12
N LEU A 788 16.07 23.48 6.79
CA LEU A 788 16.51 23.73 5.42
C LEU A 788 16.57 22.43 4.61
N LEU A 789 17.26 21.41 5.11
CA LEU A 789 17.39 20.10 4.45
C LEU A 789 16.01 19.45 4.23
N LEU A 790 15.11 19.62 5.20
CA LEU A 790 13.71 19.23 5.12
C LEU A 790 12.96 19.92 3.97
N LYS A 791 13.11 21.24 3.78
CA LYS A 791 12.48 21.93 2.64
C LYS A 791 13.12 21.53 1.29
N ILE A 792 14.44 21.30 1.25
CA ILE A 792 15.14 20.92 0.02
C ILE A 792 14.75 19.52 -0.45
N LEU A 793 15.04 18.52 0.36
CA LEU A 793 15.02 17.12 -0.04
C LEU A 793 13.63 16.50 0.19
N GLY A 794 12.80 17.18 0.97
CA GLY A 794 11.81 16.51 1.82
C GLY A 794 12.56 15.67 2.85
N ALA A 795 11.86 15.15 3.84
CA ALA A 795 12.58 14.28 4.74
C ALA A 795 12.90 12.94 4.09
N ALA A 796 12.05 12.39 3.20
CA ALA A 796 12.27 11.12 2.50
C ALA A 796 13.52 11.08 1.61
N ASP A 797 14.26 12.19 1.49
CA ASP A 797 15.61 12.22 0.94
C ASP A 797 16.74 12.80 1.87
N VAL A 798 16.51 13.00 3.18
CA VAL A 798 17.54 13.55 4.11
C VAL A 798 18.72 12.61 4.38
N SER A 799 18.53 11.30 4.58
CA SER A 799 19.69 10.36 4.58
C SER A 799 20.21 10.03 3.17
N ASN A 800 19.77 10.80 2.15
CA ASN A 800 20.43 11.18 0.89
C ASN A 800 21.91 11.51 1.03
N ILE A 801 22.18 12.25 2.09
CA ILE A 801 23.37 13.06 2.24
C ILE A 801 24.60 12.15 2.36
N MET A 802 25.34 12.05 1.26
CA MET A 802 26.70 11.53 1.20
C MET A 802 27.68 12.57 1.75
N ARG A 803 27.44 13.86 1.50
CA ARG A 803 28.27 14.96 1.98
C ARG A 803 27.40 16.14 2.37
N LEU A 804 27.75 16.82 3.45
CA LEU A 804 27.18 18.08 3.93
C LEU A 804 28.31 18.88 4.55
N GLN A 805 28.62 20.03 3.97
CA GLN A 805 29.71 20.87 4.42
C GLN A 805 29.38 22.35 4.25
N LEU A 806 29.82 23.18 5.20
CA LEU A 806 29.90 24.62 5.00
C LEU A 806 31.22 24.88 4.28
N ALA A 807 31.17 25.46 3.08
CA ALA A 807 32.34 25.78 2.27
C ALA A 807 32.56 27.29 2.25
N LEU A 808 33.63 27.74 2.90
CA LEU A 808 34.09 29.13 2.89
C LEU A 808 35.12 29.34 1.77
N MET A 809 34.89 30.38 0.99
CA MET A 809 35.80 30.90 -0.01
C MET A 809 36.23 32.31 0.44
N PRO A 810 37.53 32.55 0.67
CA PRO A 810 38.00 33.82 1.22
C PRO A 810 37.76 34.99 0.25
N ALA A 811 37.92 36.21 0.77
CA ALA A 811 38.04 37.42 -0.03
C ALA A 811 39.18 37.27 -1.05
N HIS A 812 38.99 37.79 -2.27
CA HIS A 812 39.97 37.72 -3.37
C HIS A 812 40.41 36.28 -3.76
N GLY A 813 39.59 35.27 -3.44
CA GLY A 813 39.87 33.87 -3.72
C GLY A 813 39.43 33.41 -5.11
N GLU A 814 40.07 32.35 -5.62
CA GLU A 814 39.68 31.65 -6.86
C GLU A 814 39.44 30.15 -6.59
N ILE A 815 38.33 29.63 -7.07
CA ILE A 815 38.12 28.20 -7.35
C ILE A 815 38.31 28.03 -8.85
N LYS A 816 39.45 27.48 -9.23
CA LYS A 816 39.87 27.27 -10.62
C LYS A 816 38.90 26.35 -11.35
N ARG A 817 38.90 26.42 -12.68
CA ARG A 817 38.07 25.59 -13.56
C ARG A 817 38.36 24.10 -13.34
N HIS A 818 37.38 23.34 -12.88
CA HIS A 818 37.47 21.90 -12.63
C HIS A 818 36.12 21.20 -12.85
N ILE A 819 36.13 19.88 -12.93
CA ILE A 819 34.91 19.03 -12.89
C ILE A 819 34.99 18.26 -11.57
N ASP A 820 33.87 18.03 -10.88
CA ASP A 820 33.90 17.17 -9.69
C ASP A 820 34.13 15.71 -10.10
N ALA A 821 35.24 15.16 -9.60
CA ALA A 821 35.68 13.80 -9.86
C ALA A 821 35.40 12.86 -8.66
N GLY A 822 35.11 11.60 -8.98
CA GLY A 822 34.61 10.58 -8.04
C GLY A 822 33.18 10.18 -8.39
N ASP A 823 32.77 8.98 -7.99
CA ASP A 823 31.49 8.41 -8.40
C ASP A 823 30.34 9.00 -7.59
N TYR A 824 30.60 9.53 -6.39
CA TYR A 824 29.67 10.40 -5.65
C TYR A 824 29.21 11.62 -6.49
N ALA A 825 30.03 12.09 -7.43
CA ALA A 825 29.70 13.24 -8.28
C ALA A 825 28.87 12.83 -9.51
N ALA A 826 28.98 11.57 -9.95
CA ALA A 826 28.23 11.02 -11.07
C ALA A 826 26.89 10.42 -10.65
N GLY A 827 26.88 9.62 -9.58
CA GLY A 827 25.70 9.05 -8.93
C GLY A 827 25.14 9.92 -7.80
N GLY A 828 25.21 11.25 -7.96
CA GLY A 828 24.79 12.19 -6.92
C GLY A 828 24.36 13.55 -7.44
N HIS A 829 23.39 14.12 -6.74
CA HIS A 829 22.90 15.48 -6.90
C HIS A 829 23.74 16.41 -6.02
N ARG A 830 24.26 17.51 -6.58
CA ARG A 830 24.99 18.53 -5.81
C ARG A 830 24.12 19.75 -5.61
N ILE A 831 23.61 19.94 -4.40
CA ILE A 831 22.76 21.08 -4.06
C ILE A 831 23.56 22.10 -3.25
N HIS A 832 23.34 23.37 -3.58
CA HIS A 832 23.89 24.52 -2.89
C HIS A 832 22.76 25.33 -2.25
N ALA A 833 22.96 25.74 -0.99
CA ALA A 833 22.22 26.85 -0.40
C ALA A 833 23.20 27.98 -0.08
N VAL A 834 22.91 29.18 -0.57
CA VAL A 834 23.83 30.33 -0.47
C VAL A 834 23.68 31.01 0.89
N VAL A 835 24.59 30.71 1.83
CA VAL A 835 24.54 31.25 3.20
C VAL A 835 25.04 32.70 3.25
N GLN A 836 26.08 33.02 2.47
CA GLN A 836 26.62 34.36 2.31
C GLN A 836 27.25 34.55 0.93
N SER A 837 26.83 35.60 0.21
CA SER A 837 27.33 35.94 -1.13
C SER A 837 27.13 37.44 -1.39
N HIS A 838 27.58 37.93 -2.55
CA HIS A 838 27.56 39.35 -2.94
C HIS A 838 27.85 39.52 -4.44
N PRO A 839 27.60 40.70 -5.05
CA PRO A 839 27.82 40.93 -6.48
C PRO A 839 29.23 40.64 -7.01
N GLY A 840 30.27 40.78 -6.16
CA GLY A 840 31.65 40.37 -6.51
C GLY A 840 31.91 38.85 -6.56
N VAL A 841 30.89 37.99 -6.44
CA VAL A 841 31.03 36.55 -6.72
C VAL A 841 30.65 36.27 -8.16
N THR A 842 31.58 35.73 -8.94
CA THR A 842 31.26 35.20 -10.28
C THR A 842 31.42 33.68 -10.28
N PHE A 843 30.29 32.94 -10.22
CA PHE A 843 30.24 31.50 -10.48
C PHE A 843 30.05 31.28 -11.98
N LYS A 844 30.81 30.39 -12.63
CA LYS A 844 30.63 30.03 -14.05
C LYS A 844 30.60 28.51 -14.24
N VAL A 845 29.74 28.04 -15.14
CA VAL A 845 29.68 26.65 -15.63
C VAL A 845 29.96 26.65 -17.14
N CYS A 846 30.79 25.73 -17.60
CA CYS A 846 31.33 25.68 -18.94
C CYS A 846 31.02 24.34 -19.63
N ASP A 847 30.73 24.41 -20.93
CA ASP A 847 30.58 23.23 -21.78
C ASP A 847 31.89 22.41 -21.83
N THR A 848 31.75 21.10 -21.64
CA THR A 848 32.84 20.12 -21.67
C THR A 848 32.92 19.35 -22.99
N ALA A 849 31.85 19.33 -23.79
CA ALA A 849 31.75 18.49 -24.97
C ALA A 849 32.63 18.97 -26.15
N ARG A 850 32.68 20.29 -26.38
CA ARG A 850 33.36 20.91 -27.54
C ARG A 850 34.87 20.65 -27.65
N HIS A 851 35.55 20.31 -26.55
CA HIS A 851 37.00 20.11 -26.56
C HIS A 851 37.45 18.68 -26.90
N ALA A 852 36.55 17.69 -26.96
CA ALA A 852 36.93 16.30 -27.21
C ALA A 852 37.04 15.91 -28.70
N GLY A 853 36.45 16.70 -29.61
CA GLY A 853 36.35 16.36 -31.05
C GLY A 853 36.90 17.42 -32.01
N ALA A 854 37.23 18.63 -31.55
CA ALA A 854 37.82 19.66 -32.40
C ALA A 854 39.33 19.41 -32.59
N GLY A 855 39.78 19.28 -33.85
CA GLY A 855 41.20 19.18 -34.18
C GLY A 855 42.00 20.40 -33.69
N ALA A 856 43.25 20.18 -33.30
CA ALA A 856 44.06 21.10 -32.48
C ALA A 856 44.34 22.51 -33.04
N GLY A 857 43.87 22.86 -34.24
CA GLY A 857 44.09 24.16 -34.88
C GLY A 857 43.09 25.27 -34.52
N GLN A 858 41.88 24.94 -34.05
CA GLN A 858 40.81 25.94 -33.77
C GLN A 858 40.01 25.62 -32.50
N ALA A 859 40.70 25.34 -31.39
CA ALA A 859 40.08 25.20 -30.07
C ALA A 859 39.66 26.58 -29.52
N GLY A 860 38.52 27.11 -29.98
CA GLY A 860 37.88 28.28 -29.39
C GLY A 860 37.60 28.08 -27.90
N ALA A 861 37.63 29.17 -27.12
CA ALA A 861 37.42 29.12 -25.68
C ALA A 861 36.08 28.42 -25.33
N PRO A 862 36.03 27.58 -24.27
CA PRO A 862 34.81 26.88 -23.90
C PRO A 862 33.71 27.89 -23.56
N LEU A 863 32.50 27.63 -24.04
CA LEU A 863 31.33 28.43 -23.70
C LEU A 863 31.06 28.30 -22.20
N CYS A 864 31.22 29.40 -21.47
CA CYS A 864 31.03 29.47 -20.03
C CYS A 864 29.89 30.44 -19.69
N VAL A 865 28.83 29.92 -19.10
CA VAL A 865 27.65 30.64 -18.62
C VAL A 865 27.84 31.02 -17.15
N PRO A 866 27.60 32.28 -16.74
CA PRO A 866 27.56 32.65 -15.32
C PRO A 866 26.32 32.04 -14.63
N LEU A 867 26.42 31.73 -13.33
CA LEU A 867 25.25 31.35 -12.51
C LEU A 867 24.90 32.46 -11.53
N ALA A 868 23.60 32.72 -11.36
CA ALA A 868 23.11 33.49 -10.22
C ALA A 868 23.38 32.71 -8.91
N VAL A 869 24.02 33.39 -7.95
CA VAL A 869 24.40 32.87 -6.63
C VAL A 869 24.17 33.92 -5.52
N GLU A 870 23.00 34.55 -5.56
CA GLU A 870 22.48 35.48 -4.55
C GLU A 870 22.23 34.81 -3.18
N GLN A 871 22.24 35.58 -2.08
CA GLN A 871 22.07 35.02 -0.73
C GLN A 871 20.65 34.50 -0.51
N GLY A 872 20.51 33.30 0.09
CA GLY A 872 19.24 32.62 0.30
C GLY A 872 18.81 31.71 -0.86
N LEU A 873 19.35 31.88 -2.06
CA LEU A 873 19.04 31.01 -3.20
C LEU A 873 19.48 29.56 -2.92
N VAL A 874 18.59 28.62 -3.24
CA VAL A 874 18.85 27.19 -3.24
C VAL A 874 18.76 26.64 -4.66
N PHE A 875 19.76 25.86 -5.08
CA PHE A 875 19.84 25.29 -6.43
C PHE A 875 20.59 23.95 -6.48
N GLU A 876 20.20 23.05 -7.40
CA GLU A 876 21.08 21.95 -7.83
C GLU A 876 22.03 22.44 -8.93
N LEU A 877 23.29 22.00 -8.85
CA LEU A 877 24.35 22.23 -9.82
C LEU A 877 24.63 20.95 -10.62
N ASN A 878 24.78 21.07 -11.95
CA ASN A 878 25.38 20.02 -12.75
C ASN A 878 26.91 19.99 -12.57
N ASN A 879 27.33 19.40 -11.45
CA ASN A 879 28.72 19.18 -11.03
C ASN A 879 29.57 18.31 -11.99
N ARG A 880 28.96 17.73 -13.03
CA ARG A 880 29.65 17.01 -14.11
C ARG A 880 30.14 17.93 -15.23
N LEU A 881 29.73 19.20 -15.22
CA LEU A 881 30.25 20.25 -16.09
C LEU A 881 31.44 20.97 -15.45
N ALA A 882 32.32 21.53 -16.29
CA ALA A 882 33.51 22.22 -15.84
C ALA A 882 33.11 23.57 -15.26
N HIS A 883 33.47 23.87 -14.02
CA HIS A 883 33.02 25.08 -13.33
C HIS A 883 34.12 25.74 -12.50
N SER A 884 33.96 27.04 -12.30
CA SER A 884 34.91 27.92 -11.60
C SER A 884 34.16 28.98 -10.81
N VAL A 885 34.75 29.48 -9.73
CA VAL A 885 34.21 30.62 -8.97
C VAL A 885 35.31 31.62 -8.70
N VAL A 886 35.04 32.90 -8.90
CA VAL A 886 35.90 34.02 -8.47
C VAL A 886 35.17 34.79 -7.36
N ASN A 887 35.89 35.23 -6.33
CA ASN A 887 35.39 36.16 -5.32
C ASN A 887 36.28 37.41 -5.33
N ASP A 888 35.89 38.44 -6.08
CA ASP A 888 36.66 39.68 -6.21
C ASP A 888 36.43 40.68 -5.05
N ALA A 889 35.55 40.36 -4.10
CA ALA A 889 35.22 41.27 -3.00
C ALA A 889 36.09 41.05 -1.74
N GLY A 890 36.25 42.12 -0.95
CA GLY A 890 36.92 42.10 0.36
C GLY A 890 36.16 41.39 1.49
N ARG A 891 35.30 40.41 1.19
CA ARG A 891 34.58 39.60 2.20
C ARG A 891 34.42 38.14 1.74
N PRO A 892 34.31 37.17 2.67
CA PRO A 892 34.17 35.76 2.29
C PRO A 892 32.78 35.43 1.76
N ARG A 893 32.75 34.48 0.82
CA ARG A 893 31.56 33.80 0.32
C ARG A 893 31.41 32.46 1.06
N ILE A 894 30.20 32.11 1.50
CA ILE A 894 29.93 30.85 2.19
C ILE A 894 28.69 30.17 1.60
N HIS A 895 28.82 28.91 1.20
CA HIS A 895 27.70 28.07 0.79
C HIS A 895 27.61 26.84 1.72
N LEU A 896 26.39 26.43 2.03
CA LEU A 896 26.14 25.04 2.41
C LEU A 896 26.15 24.23 1.10
N VAL A 897 26.97 23.18 1.06
CA VAL A 897 27.06 22.26 -0.08
C VAL A 897 26.67 20.88 0.40
N MET A 898 25.75 20.23 -0.31
CA MET A 898 25.37 18.85 -0.06
C MET A 898 25.48 18.00 -1.33
N ASP A 899 26.04 16.81 -1.20
CA ASP A 899 26.02 15.76 -2.22
C ASP A 899 25.07 14.65 -1.77
N VAL A 900 24.09 14.35 -2.62
CA VAL A 900 22.88 13.59 -2.25
C VAL A 900 22.71 12.45 -3.24
N ALA A 901 22.70 11.20 -2.77
CA ALA A 901 22.45 10.03 -3.59
C ALA A 901 20.96 9.91 -3.99
N GLU A 902 20.56 8.82 -4.65
CA GLU A 902 19.14 8.44 -4.82
C GLU A 902 18.69 7.36 -3.81
N THR A 903 19.61 6.79 -3.04
CA THR A 903 19.40 5.58 -2.22
C THR A 903 20.01 5.73 -0.83
N PRO A 904 19.52 5.01 0.21
CA PRO A 904 20.06 4.99 1.58
C PRO A 904 21.58 5.03 1.68
N ARG A 905 22.07 5.83 2.63
CA ARG A 905 23.49 5.93 3.00
C ARG A 905 23.63 5.77 4.51
N GLN A 906 24.29 4.69 4.93
CA GLN A 906 24.60 4.47 6.33
C GLN A 906 25.74 5.41 6.75
N GLN A 907 25.53 6.17 7.82
CA GLN A 907 26.50 7.14 8.33
C GLN A 907 27.18 6.60 9.59
N ARG A 908 28.50 6.39 9.56
CA ARG A 908 29.32 6.17 10.78
C ARG A 908 29.48 7.50 11.50
N ALA A 909 29.09 7.59 12.76
CA ALA A 909 29.48 8.73 13.59
C ALA A 909 31.01 8.68 13.85
N LEU A 910 31.67 9.84 13.73
CA LEU A 910 33.06 10.05 14.15
C LEU A 910 33.07 10.72 15.53
N ARG A 911 34.10 10.43 16.34
CA ARG A 911 34.30 11.04 17.66
C ARG A 911 35.00 12.39 17.53
N VAL A 912 34.89 13.24 18.54
CA VAL A 912 35.72 14.45 18.65
C VAL A 912 37.19 14.02 18.78
N GLY A 913 38.08 14.65 18.04
CA GLY A 913 39.49 14.25 17.96
C GLY A 913 39.80 13.15 16.94
N GLU A 914 38.79 12.57 16.28
CA GLU A 914 39.00 11.44 15.37
C GLU A 914 39.58 11.93 14.03
N VAL A 915 40.79 11.44 13.70
CA VAL A 915 41.48 11.72 12.45
C VAL A 915 41.38 10.51 11.52
N CYS A 916 40.84 10.73 10.33
CA CYS A 916 40.86 9.80 9.23
C CYS A 916 41.72 10.34 8.08
N THR A 917 42.14 9.45 7.19
CA THR A 917 42.93 9.80 6.00
C THR A 917 42.23 9.30 4.75
N TYR A 918 42.27 10.09 3.68
CA TYR A 918 41.81 9.67 2.36
C TYR A 918 42.90 8.77 1.74
N GLY A 919 42.72 7.45 1.81
CA GLY A 919 43.73 6.47 1.41
C GLY A 919 43.94 6.42 -0.11
N ASN A 920 45.02 5.77 -0.56
CA ASN A 920 45.35 5.64 -1.99
C ASN A 920 44.26 4.93 -2.80
N ASN A 921 43.52 4.02 -2.18
CA ASN A 921 42.34 3.35 -2.76
C ASN A 921 41.11 4.28 -2.85
N ALA A 922 41.25 5.56 -2.50
CA ALA A 922 40.23 6.60 -2.45
C ALA A 922 39.05 6.33 -1.51
N ARG A 923 39.23 5.38 -0.58
CA ARG A 923 38.41 5.13 0.61
C ARG A 923 38.87 6.02 1.76
N ILE A 924 37.99 6.33 2.71
CA ILE A 924 38.38 6.99 3.96
C ILE A 924 38.78 5.93 4.98
N GLU A 925 40.00 6.03 5.47
CA GLU A 925 40.60 5.14 6.46
C GLU A 925 40.77 5.92 7.77
N CYS A 926 39.81 5.74 8.68
CA CYS A 926 39.95 6.18 10.06
C CYS A 926 40.83 5.20 10.82
N ALA A 927 41.67 5.69 11.73
CA ALA A 927 42.44 4.82 12.61
C ALA A 927 41.50 3.80 13.30
N PRO A 928 41.91 2.53 13.44
CA PRO A 928 41.13 1.58 14.23
C PRO A 928 40.95 2.15 15.64
N GLU A 929 39.79 1.88 16.24
CA GLU A 929 39.56 2.27 17.63
C GLU A 929 40.64 1.61 18.48
N ALA A 930 41.38 2.42 19.25
CA ALA A 930 42.42 1.91 20.13
C ALA A 930 41.76 1.06 21.21
N ALA A 931 41.82 -0.25 21.01
CA ALA A 931 41.48 -1.21 22.06
C ALA A 931 42.37 -0.92 23.27
N ASP A 932 41.73 -0.89 24.44
CA ASP A 932 42.31 -0.56 25.75
C ASP A 932 42.75 0.91 25.93
N GLY A 933 41.90 1.66 26.64
CA GLY A 933 42.13 3.06 27.02
C GLY A 933 41.37 3.53 28.26
N VAL A 934 40.76 2.61 29.03
CA VAL A 934 39.87 2.91 30.18
C VAL A 934 40.65 3.33 31.45
N ALA A 935 41.97 3.54 31.35
CA ALA A 935 42.85 3.73 32.50
C ALA A 935 43.89 4.86 32.32
N ALA A 936 43.47 6.07 31.91
CA ALA A 936 44.21 7.33 32.17
C ALA A 936 43.44 8.61 31.79
N ARG A 937 42.48 9.07 32.61
CA ARG A 937 42.20 10.50 32.89
C ARG A 937 41.22 10.70 34.04
#